data_AF-A0AAE9E8C8-F1
#
_entry.id   AF-A0AAE9E8C8-F1
#
_cell.length_a   1.000
_cell.length_b   1.000
_cell.length_c   1.000
_cell.angle_alpha   90.00
_cell.angle_beta   90.00
_cell.angle_gamma   90.00
#
_symmetry.space_group_name_H-M   'P 1'
#
loop_
_entity.id
_entity.type
_entity.pdbx_description
1 polymer ?
#
loop_
_entity_poly.entity_id
_entity_poly.type
_entity_poly.pdbx_seq_one_letter_code
_entity_poly.pdbx_strand_id
1 'polypeptide(L)'
;MRKTLIFLSLLFTVTADASAKNNPTNALHVIIEKFESLSRITNALALQKELNSKSLKIDHLLAEILGINPKNNGFEELKKFKMDDLSKRYAKLSNEAGGVKKSNIDESMVKSQLDVLGKMGEDLEVLKSGEYQNVDEIVEKGKKIFEMRVTSISGSFNTFPRALNKTFNLKDGRSDENEFKSSFKSLSEVINDFRDKVKDLMNYETTFQSLWAINGSFSQLGPLRTLGKVVDFYKKSYANLTELKNNMGTLNKNIPVLIPFIKQSSEIKSLNKDLGNLYGMFGNFSTGNPSTRLLTAGLPRGTQDIERLFQDVNSQWFKNSVANDNEKILKKMTSDLIVLKALNDKMTETKKSLDLVEGASYHVMDISSFQTLQLSSSEVEGCLKDLTQISVDVDFVQLNKMLNQLESIEKAALELKPLLVEFSEISVLENETMFNAFVSDLGQIDHTLNYMGLQQEADRLRAKPEYKDLLKGSLTANEIIGKIKNIGISNLLIRKIQKWDALSKAKVVLNGTSLIETLECLQQKKFDAAGISNLLTFGSMIRSIGDEYKKDKSMETFIGQVDQFQKSLRNLAANVRPKRSPSNSTVDSFQNGLIVSQDLSKGVDLLRKMGNLYGKKRVLNMVVAGGKEVFQEIQNMIASVNSEKLESEMKKTSGDLEKMNSNAKINPNPSLQVMGEFFENASTIHGVSIDSKLLQDPVAASFEKSSNQKIQSVAVPLKTLGSLQLYFSNGRSDFKSAQLSISKLQEYFDQVFSIQRKSHNAESEPLNFETIGIYGGFGLIFIATLIGFIFLSRCIVNDRKRSDPNYYIHLLDSGDESVLTTSKIDGRSYEFLHIHRAIRQHDLSALKRCIKNGANVNAYVWQKGKFWTPLHIAVNKYDFDMARILLMNGADRSLKDSDYKTAEECIHEDDDDTKKVFDELKGKSYRRRLPQQFPKSKYLIYGHFPGRWSFRNVT
;
A
#
# COMPACT_ATOMS: atom_id res chain seq x y z
N MET A 1 16.58 -4.53 -15.86
CA MET A 1 15.09 -4.41 -15.87
C MET A 1 14.42 -4.52 -14.50
N ARG A 2 14.94 -5.27 -13.52
CA ARG A 2 14.40 -5.27 -12.14
C ARG A 2 14.88 -4.09 -11.27
N LYS A 3 16.01 -3.45 -11.62
CA LYS A 3 16.49 -2.19 -11.01
C LYS A 3 15.86 -0.92 -11.62
N THR A 4 15.27 -1.03 -12.81
CA THR A 4 14.46 0.02 -13.43
C THR A 4 13.06 0.14 -12.80
N LEU A 5 12.61 -0.91 -12.09
CA LEU A 5 11.34 -0.90 -11.32
C LEU A 5 11.48 -0.33 -9.89
N ILE A 6 12.68 -0.32 -9.31
CA ILE A 6 12.90 0.19 -7.93
C ILE A 6 13.17 1.70 -7.93
N PHE A 7 13.69 2.24 -9.03
CA PHE A 7 13.83 3.70 -9.20
C PHE A 7 12.49 4.38 -9.56
N LEU A 8 11.53 3.61 -10.11
CA LEU A 8 10.15 4.07 -10.37
C LEU A 8 9.23 3.99 -9.14
N SER A 9 9.60 3.25 -8.09
CA SER A 9 8.81 3.19 -6.84
C SER A 9 9.16 4.28 -5.82
N LEU A 10 10.30 4.96 -5.96
CA LEU A 10 10.71 6.07 -5.08
C LEU A 10 10.31 7.47 -5.61
N LEU A 11 9.75 7.54 -6.82
CA LEU A 11 9.16 8.76 -7.40
C LEU A 11 7.63 8.85 -7.21
N PHE A 12 7.02 7.97 -6.40
CA PHE A 12 5.57 7.96 -6.17
C PHE A 12 5.11 8.09 -4.70
N THR A 13 5.97 8.49 -3.75
CA THR A 13 5.57 8.61 -2.33
C THR A 13 5.64 10.01 -1.73
N VAL A 14 5.75 11.08 -2.53
CA VAL A 14 5.47 12.47 -2.07
C VAL A 14 4.64 13.22 -3.12
N THR A 15 3.49 12.66 -3.46
CA THR A 15 2.27 13.37 -3.87
C THR A 15 1.10 12.40 -3.66
N ALA A 16 0.77 12.15 -2.40
CA ALA A 16 -0.43 11.42 -2.03
C ALA A 16 -1.16 12.17 -0.91
N ASP A 17 -1.50 13.42 -1.19
CA ASP A 17 -2.70 14.04 -0.59
C ASP A 17 -3.30 15.16 -1.47
N ALA A 18 -3.00 15.12 -2.77
CA ALA A 18 -3.73 15.89 -3.78
C ALA A 18 -4.27 14.89 -4.81
N SER A 19 -5.60 14.85 -4.93
CA SER A 19 -6.34 13.95 -5.83
C SER A 19 -6.29 12.47 -5.46
N ALA A 20 -6.88 12.12 -4.31
CA ALA A 20 -7.66 10.89 -4.30
C ALA A 20 -8.76 11.06 -5.34
N LYS A 21 -8.56 10.52 -6.55
CA LYS A 21 -9.67 10.06 -7.40
C LYS A 21 -10.42 9.01 -6.59
N ASN A 22 -11.27 9.46 -5.68
CA ASN A 22 -12.27 8.65 -5.04
C ASN A 22 -13.20 8.19 -6.16
N ASN A 23 -12.97 7.00 -6.71
CA ASN A 23 -14.05 6.32 -7.39
C ASN A 23 -15.22 6.28 -6.39
N PRO A 24 -16.38 6.86 -6.72
CA PRO A 24 -17.45 7.01 -5.75
C PRO A 24 -17.84 5.63 -5.24
N THR A 25 -17.65 5.42 -3.93
CA THR A 25 -17.87 4.12 -3.27
C THR A 25 -19.34 3.73 -3.24
N ASN A 26 -20.26 4.68 -3.45
CA ASN A 26 -21.70 4.48 -3.47
C ASN A 26 -22.44 5.67 -4.12
N ALA A 27 -23.74 5.51 -4.41
CA ALA A 27 -24.58 6.51 -5.07
C ALA A 27 -24.83 7.76 -4.22
N LEU A 28 -24.87 7.61 -2.88
CA LEU A 28 -24.97 8.75 -1.96
C LEU A 28 -23.78 9.70 -2.11
N HIS A 29 -22.57 9.18 -2.30
CA HIS A 29 -21.40 10.02 -2.55
C HIS A 29 -21.52 10.77 -3.88
N VAL A 30 -21.98 10.10 -4.94
CA VAL A 30 -22.17 10.71 -6.28
C VAL A 30 -23.12 11.90 -6.22
N ILE A 31 -24.27 11.77 -5.55
CA ILE A 31 -25.23 12.86 -5.47
C ILE A 31 -24.71 14.01 -4.59
N ILE A 32 -24.00 13.71 -3.49
CA ILE A 32 -23.37 14.72 -2.62
C ILE A 32 -22.34 15.54 -3.41
N GLU A 33 -21.56 14.93 -4.30
CA GLU A 33 -20.64 15.69 -5.15
C GLU A 33 -21.36 16.72 -6.03
N LYS A 34 -22.59 16.42 -6.51
CA LYS A 34 -23.41 17.39 -7.25
C LYS A 34 -23.87 18.54 -6.36
N PHE A 35 -24.26 18.26 -5.12
CA PHE A 35 -24.59 19.28 -4.11
C PHE A 35 -23.40 20.17 -3.80
N GLU A 36 -22.22 19.59 -3.61
CA GLU A 36 -20.98 20.35 -3.41
C GLU A 36 -20.65 21.22 -4.62
N SER A 37 -20.85 20.69 -5.84
CA SER A 37 -20.66 21.44 -7.08
C SER A 37 -21.59 22.65 -7.14
N LEU A 38 -22.88 22.45 -6.86
CA LEU A 38 -23.86 23.53 -6.81
C LEU A 38 -23.52 24.57 -5.73
N SER A 39 -23.07 24.12 -4.56
CA SER A 39 -22.66 24.99 -3.46
C SER A 39 -21.46 25.88 -3.85
N ARG A 40 -20.42 25.29 -4.45
CA ARG A 40 -19.25 26.03 -4.96
C ARG A 40 -19.65 27.07 -6.01
N ILE A 41 -20.44 26.67 -7.00
CA ILE A 41 -20.94 27.56 -8.07
C ILE A 41 -21.77 28.69 -7.48
N THR A 42 -22.70 28.37 -6.59
CA THR A 42 -23.58 29.35 -5.96
C THR A 42 -22.79 30.36 -5.13
N ASN A 43 -21.80 29.90 -4.35
CA ASN A 43 -20.95 30.78 -3.56
C ASN A 43 -20.10 31.67 -4.46
N ALA A 44 -19.49 31.12 -5.52
CA ALA A 44 -18.73 31.91 -6.48
C ALA A 44 -19.57 33.01 -7.15
N LEU A 45 -20.82 32.72 -7.54
CA LEU A 45 -21.74 33.71 -8.09
C LEU A 45 -22.16 34.76 -7.06
N ALA A 46 -22.51 34.35 -5.85
CA ALA A 46 -22.84 35.27 -4.77
C ALA A 46 -21.69 36.23 -4.49
N LEU A 47 -20.47 35.70 -4.39
CA LEU A 47 -19.26 36.49 -4.18
C LEU A 47 -19.00 37.45 -5.35
N GLN A 48 -19.14 36.98 -6.59
CA GLN A 48 -18.97 37.81 -7.78
C GLN A 48 -20.02 38.94 -7.86
N LYS A 49 -21.27 38.71 -7.45
CA LYS A 49 -22.30 39.75 -7.35
C LYS A 49 -21.98 40.77 -6.26
N GLU A 50 -21.62 40.32 -5.07
CA GLU A 50 -21.28 41.22 -3.95
C GLU A 50 -20.04 42.07 -4.25
N LEU A 51 -19.08 41.51 -5.01
CA LEU A 51 -17.96 42.26 -5.58
C LEU A 51 -18.43 43.34 -6.58
N ASN A 52 -19.51 43.09 -7.32
CA ASN A 52 -20.10 44.07 -8.24
C ASN A 52 -20.93 45.16 -7.51
N SER A 53 -21.61 44.85 -6.39
CA SER A 53 -22.57 45.74 -5.71
C SER A 53 -22.01 46.64 -4.61
N LYS A 54 -20.74 46.47 -4.19
CA LYS A 54 -20.06 47.25 -3.14
C LYS A 54 -20.71 47.22 -1.74
N SER A 55 -21.65 46.30 -1.48
CA SER A 55 -22.29 46.07 -0.18
C SER A 55 -21.40 45.33 0.82
N LEU A 56 -20.35 44.69 0.31
CA LEU A 56 -19.49 43.81 1.08
C LEU A 56 -18.33 44.58 1.72
N LYS A 57 -18.04 44.29 2.99
CA LYS A 57 -16.75 44.67 3.57
C LYS A 57 -15.66 43.82 2.91
N ILE A 58 -15.06 44.37 1.86
CA ILE A 58 -14.02 43.73 1.04
C ILE A 58 -12.91 43.13 1.91
N ASP A 59 -12.55 43.78 3.02
CA ASP A 59 -11.58 43.25 3.99
C ASP A 59 -12.02 41.92 4.64
N HIS A 60 -13.31 41.72 4.93
CA HIS A 60 -13.80 40.45 5.47
C HIS A 60 -13.88 39.37 4.40
N LEU A 61 -14.26 39.73 3.17
CA LEU A 61 -14.29 38.80 2.05
C LEU A 61 -12.90 38.28 1.74
N LEU A 62 -11.97 39.20 1.58
CA LEU A 62 -10.60 38.86 1.26
C LEU A 62 -9.98 38.11 2.43
N ALA A 63 -10.21 38.50 3.69
CA ALA A 63 -9.74 37.71 4.84
C ALA A 63 -10.28 36.28 4.83
N GLU A 64 -11.57 36.07 4.55
CA GLU A 64 -12.16 34.73 4.48
C GLU A 64 -11.70 33.90 3.29
N ILE A 65 -11.63 34.49 2.09
CA ILE A 65 -11.08 33.83 0.90
C ILE A 65 -9.65 33.40 1.22
N LEU A 66 -8.86 34.29 1.83
CA LEU A 66 -7.45 34.09 2.19
C LEU A 66 -7.21 33.22 3.43
N GLY A 67 -8.26 32.77 4.12
CA GLY A 67 -8.11 32.02 5.38
C GLY A 67 -7.46 32.83 6.53
N ILE A 68 -7.32 34.14 6.38
CA ILE A 68 -6.79 35.06 7.38
C ILE A 68 -7.93 35.38 8.35
N ASN A 69 -7.73 35.16 9.65
CA ASN A 69 -8.77 35.44 10.63
C ASN A 69 -9.05 36.96 10.70
N PRO A 70 -10.23 37.45 10.25
CA PRO A 70 -10.51 38.89 10.22
C PRO A 70 -10.60 39.51 11.62
N LYS A 71 -10.74 38.70 12.68
CA LYS A 71 -10.81 39.16 14.08
C LYS A 71 -9.44 39.32 14.75
N ASN A 72 -8.36 38.82 14.14
CA ASN A 72 -6.99 38.85 14.69
C ASN A 72 -6.02 39.59 13.73
N ASN A 73 -6.20 40.90 13.57
CA ASN A 73 -5.36 41.83 12.76
C ASN A 73 -5.53 41.82 11.22
N GLY A 74 -6.38 41.00 10.62
CA GLY A 74 -6.81 41.15 9.21
C GLY A 74 -5.65 41.42 8.21
N PHE A 75 -5.76 42.47 7.38
CA PHE A 75 -4.74 42.88 6.41
C PHE A 75 -3.57 43.71 7.00
N GLU A 76 -3.55 43.97 8.31
CA GLU A 76 -2.51 44.80 8.93
C GLU A 76 -1.13 44.18 8.85
N GLU A 77 -1.03 42.85 8.88
CA GLU A 77 0.26 42.17 8.66
C GLU A 77 0.71 42.25 7.21
N LEU A 78 -0.22 42.13 6.25
CA LEU A 78 0.10 42.30 4.84
C LEU A 78 0.67 43.70 4.59
N LYS A 79 0.11 44.75 5.19
CA LYS A 79 0.59 46.15 5.05
C LYS A 79 2.04 46.37 5.52
N LYS A 80 2.59 45.51 6.38
CA LYS A 80 3.97 45.62 6.89
C LYS A 80 5.02 45.25 5.84
N PHE A 81 4.66 44.44 4.84
CA PHE A 81 5.58 44.04 3.79
C PHE A 81 5.78 45.17 2.78
N LYS A 82 7.05 45.51 2.52
CA LYS A 82 7.46 46.41 1.43
C LYS A 82 7.62 45.57 0.16
N MET A 83 6.56 45.46 -0.65
CA MET A 83 6.56 44.58 -1.83
C MET A 83 7.62 44.96 -2.87
N ASP A 84 7.90 46.24 -3.06
CA ASP A 84 8.96 46.71 -3.97
C ASP A 84 10.34 46.21 -3.55
N ASP A 85 10.62 46.18 -2.23
CA ASP A 85 11.88 45.68 -1.68
C ASP A 85 11.96 44.15 -1.83
N LEU A 86 10.88 43.45 -1.51
CA LEU A 86 10.78 42.00 -1.62
C LEU A 86 10.98 41.53 -3.07
N SER A 87 10.34 42.21 -4.02
CA SER A 87 10.47 41.95 -5.46
C SER A 87 11.91 42.15 -5.93
N LYS A 88 12.56 43.25 -5.53
CA LYS A 88 13.96 43.53 -5.87
C LYS A 88 14.91 42.48 -5.30
N ARG A 89 14.76 42.09 -4.03
CA ARG A 89 15.59 41.06 -3.39
C ARG A 89 15.44 39.71 -4.10
N TYR A 90 14.21 39.31 -4.42
CA TYR A 90 13.94 38.06 -5.16
C TYR A 90 14.52 38.08 -6.58
N ALA A 91 14.28 39.17 -7.33
CA ALA A 91 14.78 39.34 -8.68
C ALA A 91 16.31 39.32 -8.73
N LYS A 92 16.97 40.02 -7.79
CA LYS A 92 18.44 40.04 -7.67
C LYS A 92 18.99 38.62 -7.46
N LEU A 93 18.51 37.90 -6.44
CA LEU A 93 18.94 36.53 -6.15
C LEU A 93 18.73 35.61 -7.37
N SER A 94 17.57 35.70 -8.00
CA SER A 94 17.18 34.80 -9.08
C SER A 94 17.95 35.07 -10.38
N ASN A 95 18.26 36.34 -10.69
CA ASN A 95 19.13 36.71 -11.80
C ASN A 95 20.57 36.25 -11.58
N GLU A 96 21.12 36.49 -10.38
CA GLU A 96 22.46 36.02 -10.02
C GLU A 96 22.54 34.49 -10.13
N ALA A 97 21.55 33.78 -9.60
CA ALA A 97 21.42 32.33 -9.70
C ALA A 97 21.34 31.85 -11.15
N GLY A 98 20.65 32.58 -12.03
CA GLY A 98 20.57 32.30 -13.46
C GLY A 98 21.92 32.38 -14.20
N GLY A 99 22.91 33.08 -13.65
CA GLY A 99 24.27 33.12 -14.18
C GLY A 99 25.12 31.88 -13.86
N VAL A 100 24.66 31.02 -12.94
CA VAL A 100 25.41 29.84 -12.49
C VAL A 100 25.25 28.69 -13.49
N LYS A 101 26.36 28.26 -14.11
CA LYS A 101 26.34 27.12 -15.05
C LYS A 101 25.94 25.82 -14.35
N LYS A 102 25.22 24.96 -15.08
CA LYS A 102 24.83 23.62 -14.61
C LYS A 102 26.06 22.79 -14.22
N SER A 103 26.01 22.13 -13.06
CA SER A 103 27.04 21.17 -12.65
C SER A 103 26.75 19.81 -13.31
N ASN A 104 27.80 19.14 -13.79
CA ASN A 104 27.71 17.76 -14.28
C ASN A 104 27.94 16.71 -13.18
N ILE A 105 28.10 17.15 -11.92
CA ILE A 105 28.36 16.25 -10.79
C ILE A 105 27.04 15.61 -10.34
N ASP A 106 27.00 14.28 -10.33
CA ASP A 106 25.94 13.49 -9.70
C ASP A 106 26.23 13.33 -8.20
N GLU A 107 25.42 13.98 -7.36
CA GLU A 107 25.56 13.96 -5.90
C GLU A 107 25.41 12.54 -5.31
N SER A 108 24.46 11.76 -5.83
CA SER A 108 24.20 10.40 -5.35
C SER A 108 25.37 9.47 -5.64
N MET A 109 25.99 9.67 -6.79
CA MET A 109 27.17 8.93 -7.22
C MET A 109 28.39 9.28 -6.36
N VAL A 110 28.68 10.57 -6.14
CA VAL A 110 29.79 11.03 -5.29
C VAL A 110 29.65 10.47 -3.87
N LYS A 111 28.45 10.52 -3.29
CA LYS A 111 28.20 9.96 -1.95
C LYS A 111 28.48 8.46 -1.88
N SER A 112 28.04 7.69 -2.88
CA SER A 112 28.30 6.25 -2.94
C SER A 112 29.80 5.93 -3.06
N GLN A 113 30.54 6.75 -3.81
CA GLN A 113 31.97 6.57 -4.04
C GLN A 113 32.81 6.90 -2.80
N LEU A 114 32.40 7.90 -2.01
CA LEU A 114 33.05 8.21 -0.73
C LEU A 114 32.82 7.12 0.33
N ASP A 115 31.62 6.52 0.38
CA ASP A 115 31.31 5.39 1.26
C ASP A 115 32.14 4.15 0.92
N VAL A 116 32.38 3.90 -0.37
CA VAL A 116 33.27 2.83 -0.87
C VAL A 116 34.69 3.01 -0.34
N LEU A 117 35.24 4.23 -0.38
CA LEU A 117 36.57 4.52 0.17
C LEU A 117 36.62 4.38 1.69
N GLY A 118 35.57 4.82 2.40
CA GLY A 118 35.45 4.67 3.86
C GLY A 118 35.53 3.20 4.27
N LYS A 119 34.77 2.32 3.60
CA LYS A 119 34.78 0.87 3.85
C LYS A 119 36.14 0.22 3.60
N MET A 120 36.85 0.62 2.53
CA MET A 120 38.22 0.12 2.31
C MET A 120 39.19 0.63 3.37
N GLY A 121 38.98 1.85 3.87
CA GLY A 121 39.78 2.46 4.93
C GLY A 121 39.62 1.79 6.30
N GLU A 122 38.48 1.16 6.60
CA GLU A 122 38.29 0.39 7.84
C GLU A 122 39.26 -0.79 7.94
N ASP A 123 39.61 -1.38 6.81
CA ASP A 123 40.54 -2.51 6.72
C ASP A 123 42.01 -2.08 6.59
N LEU A 124 42.32 -0.78 6.62
CA LEU A 124 43.65 -0.23 6.30
C LEU A 124 44.78 -0.83 7.14
N GLU A 125 44.60 -0.93 8.45
CA GLU A 125 45.63 -1.50 9.34
C GLU A 125 45.85 -3.00 9.08
N VAL A 126 44.78 -3.72 8.71
CA VAL A 126 44.87 -5.13 8.33
C VAL A 126 45.59 -5.27 6.98
N LEU A 127 45.33 -4.39 6.01
CA LEU A 127 46.00 -4.36 4.72
C LEU A 127 47.51 -4.12 4.86
N LYS A 128 47.91 -3.17 5.70
CA LYS A 128 49.34 -2.91 6.01
C LYS A 128 50.01 -4.14 6.61
N SER A 129 49.36 -4.80 7.57
CA SER A 129 49.90 -6.03 8.18
C SER A 129 50.07 -7.19 7.18
N GLY A 130 49.31 -7.17 6.07
CA GLY A 130 49.40 -8.13 4.97
C GLY A 130 50.72 -8.06 4.20
N GLU A 131 51.35 -6.89 4.09
CA GLU A 131 52.63 -6.71 3.39
C GLU A 131 53.82 -7.31 4.16
N TYR A 132 53.73 -7.38 5.48
CA TYR A 132 54.83 -7.84 6.35
C TYR A 132 54.77 -9.34 6.67
N GLN A 133 53.84 -10.08 6.08
CA GLN A 133 53.74 -11.52 6.36
C GLN A 133 54.92 -12.30 5.79
N ASN A 134 55.48 -13.18 6.61
CA ASN A 134 56.53 -14.12 6.20
C ASN A 134 55.92 -15.32 5.45
N VAL A 135 55.28 -15.02 4.32
CA VAL A 135 54.60 -16.00 3.45
C VAL A 135 55.56 -17.09 3.00
N ASP A 136 56.81 -16.74 2.70
CA ASP A 136 57.80 -17.70 2.20
C ASP A 136 58.15 -18.74 3.25
N GLU A 137 58.35 -18.35 4.52
CA GLU A 137 58.55 -19.30 5.61
C GLU A 137 57.33 -20.20 5.85
N ILE A 138 56.12 -19.63 5.77
CA ILE A 138 54.86 -20.36 5.96
C ILE A 138 54.62 -21.37 4.83
N VAL A 139 54.95 -21.01 3.59
CA VAL A 139 54.88 -21.89 2.42
C VAL A 139 55.84 -23.08 2.60
N GLU A 140 57.07 -22.83 3.03
CA GLU A 140 58.05 -23.89 3.26
C GLU A 140 57.65 -24.83 4.40
N LYS A 141 57.15 -24.30 5.52
CA LYS A 141 56.57 -25.11 6.60
C LYS A 141 55.36 -25.94 6.12
N GLY A 142 54.51 -25.34 5.30
CA GLY A 142 53.32 -25.99 4.73
C GLY A 142 53.64 -27.13 3.77
N LYS A 143 54.63 -26.96 2.87
CA LYS A 143 55.07 -28.03 1.95
C LYS A 143 55.56 -29.26 2.71
N LYS A 144 56.38 -29.07 3.75
CA LYS A 144 56.96 -30.16 4.57
C LYS A 144 55.90 -31.04 5.23
N ILE A 145 54.73 -30.49 5.59
CA ILE A 145 53.63 -31.29 6.16
C ILE A 145 53.11 -32.34 5.19
N PHE A 146 53.01 -32.01 3.90
CA PHE A 146 52.49 -32.94 2.89
C PHE A 146 53.51 -34.01 2.47
N GLU A 147 54.75 -33.93 2.97
CA GLU A 147 55.81 -34.93 2.80
C GLU A 147 55.85 -35.95 3.95
N MET A 148 55.14 -35.66 5.06
CA MET A 148 55.09 -36.50 6.24
C MET A 148 54.34 -37.82 5.99
N ARG A 149 54.88 -38.93 6.49
CA ARG A 149 54.21 -40.24 6.47
C ARG A 149 53.24 -40.34 7.65
N VAL A 150 51.96 -40.63 7.37
CA VAL A 150 50.90 -40.81 8.39
C VAL A 150 50.38 -42.23 8.47
N THR A 151 51.16 -43.21 8.01
CA THR A 151 50.78 -44.64 7.95
C THR A 151 50.42 -45.21 9.32
N SER A 152 51.06 -44.70 10.37
CA SER A 152 50.92 -45.16 11.76
C SER A 152 49.58 -44.77 12.39
N ILE A 153 48.91 -43.73 11.86
CA ILE A 153 47.58 -43.26 12.30
C ILE A 153 46.46 -43.53 11.27
N SER A 154 46.80 -43.72 9.99
CA SER A 154 45.84 -44.00 8.91
C SER A 154 45.58 -45.49 8.66
N GLY A 155 46.51 -46.37 9.05
CA GLY A 155 46.40 -47.81 8.85
C GLY A 155 45.45 -48.55 9.82
N SER A 156 45.26 -49.85 9.61
CA SER A 156 44.54 -50.71 10.56
C SER A 156 45.43 -50.97 11.79
N PHE A 157 45.24 -50.17 12.84
CA PHE A 157 45.88 -50.37 14.15
C PHE A 157 45.16 -51.43 14.99
N ASN A 158 43.84 -51.56 14.81
CA ASN A 158 42.95 -52.40 15.61
C ASN A 158 43.12 -53.91 15.37
N THR A 159 43.82 -54.33 14.31
CA THR A 159 43.92 -55.75 13.96
C THR A 159 44.69 -56.54 15.01
N PHE A 160 45.83 -56.03 15.50
CA PHE A 160 46.59 -56.70 16.55
C PHE A 160 45.85 -56.75 17.90
N PRO A 161 45.35 -55.63 18.48
CA PRO A 161 44.59 -55.68 19.74
C PRO A 161 43.38 -56.60 19.66
N ARG A 162 42.67 -56.63 18.51
CA ARG A 162 41.53 -57.51 18.31
C ARG A 162 41.95 -58.98 18.23
N ALA A 163 43.01 -59.31 17.51
CA ALA A 163 43.54 -60.67 17.42
C ALA A 163 44.07 -61.16 18.77
N LEU A 164 44.74 -60.29 19.54
CA LEU A 164 45.23 -60.58 20.87
C LEU A 164 44.09 -60.83 21.85
N ASN A 165 43.10 -59.93 21.85
CA ASN A 165 41.91 -60.05 22.69
C ASN A 165 41.08 -61.28 22.34
N LYS A 166 40.96 -61.62 21.04
CA LYS A 166 40.31 -62.86 20.60
C LYS A 166 41.06 -64.06 21.17
N THR A 167 42.38 -64.15 20.93
CA THR A 167 43.23 -65.25 21.41
C THR A 167 43.15 -65.43 22.93
N PHE A 168 43.10 -64.34 23.70
CA PHE A 168 43.07 -64.39 25.17
C PHE A 168 41.69 -64.73 25.75
N ASN A 169 40.61 -64.53 24.99
CA ASN A 169 39.22 -64.78 25.45
C ASN A 169 38.57 -66.04 24.86
N LEU A 170 39.21 -66.76 23.93
CA LEU A 170 38.76 -68.08 23.50
C LEU A 170 38.83 -69.05 24.70
N LYS A 171 37.69 -69.28 25.38
CA LYS A 171 37.54 -70.19 26.51
C LYS A 171 36.39 -71.19 26.26
N ASP A 172 36.53 -72.34 26.92
CA ASP A 172 35.73 -73.56 26.88
C ASP A 172 34.34 -73.55 26.22
N GLY A 173 34.15 -74.54 25.34
CA GLY A 173 32.85 -75.18 25.05
C GLY A 173 32.11 -74.69 23.81
N ARG A 174 32.58 -73.63 23.13
CA ARG A 174 31.96 -73.15 21.86
C ARG A 174 32.93 -72.70 20.77
N SER A 175 34.24 -72.75 21.00
CA SER A 175 35.24 -72.29 20.01
C SER A 175 35.74 -73.47 19.16
N ASP A 176 35.83 -73.30 17.84
CA ASP A 176 36.34 -74.33 16.92
C ASP A 176 37.88 -74.28 16.85
N GLU A 177 38.54 -75.43 16.60
CA GLU A 177 39.99 -75.55 16.41
C GLU A 177 40.52 -74.57 15.34
N ASN A 178 39.73 -74.36 14.29
CA ASN A 178 40.02 -73.41 13.22
C ASN A 178 40.10 -71.96 13.71
N GLU A 179 39.34 -71.60 14.76
CA GLU A 179 39.37 -70.25 15.31
C GLU A 179 40.66 -69.97 16.06
N PHE A 180 41.19 -70.94 16.82
CA PHE A 180 42.50 -70.83 17.46
C PHE A 180 43.61 -70.72 16.41
N LYS A 181 43.62 -71.60 15.40
CA LYS A 181 44.60 -71.56 14.30
C LYS A 181 44.59 -70.22 13.57
N SER A 182 43.39 -69.73 13.23
CA SER A 182 43.21 -68.41 12.58
C SER A 182 43.67 -67.25 13.48
N SER A 183 43.40 -67.33 14.78
CA SER A 183 43.76 -66.26 15.73
C SER A 183 45.27 -66.15 15.93
N PHE A 184 45.97 -67.28 16.11
CA PHE A 184 47.43 -67.28 16.20
C PHE A 184 48.10 -66.84 14.90
N LYS A 185 47.61 -67.33 13.74
CA LYS A 185 48.09 -66.89 12.43
C LYS A 185 47.94 -65.38 12.27
N SER A 186 46.76 -64.85 12.60
CA SER A 186 46.50 -63.40 12.53
C SER A 186 47.45 -62.61 13.42
N LEU A 187 47.73 -63.09 14.64
CA LEU A 187 48.68 -62.45 15.56
C LEU A 187 50.10 -62.40 14.99
N SER A 188 50.59 -63.53 14.48
CA SER A 188 51.94 -63.62 13.90
C SER A 188 52.13 -62.76 12.66
N GLU A 189 51.08 -62.59 11.84
CA GLU A 189 51.12 -61.76 10.63
C GLU A 189 51.18 -60.26 10.94
N VAL A 190 50.56 -59.81 12.04
CA VAL A 190 50.32 -58.37 12.28
C VAL A 190 51.16 -57.78 13.42
N ILE A 191 51.85 -58.61 14.20
CA ILE A 191 52.64 -58.16 15.36
C ILE A 191 53.76 -57.19 14.99
N ASN A 192 54.47 -57.43 13.88
CA ASN A 192 55.57 -56.55 13.44
C ASN A 192 55.03 -55.20 12.95
N ASP A 193 53.94 -55.20 12.17
CA ASP A 193 53.27 -53.98 11.73
C ASP A 193 52.69 -53.19 12.93
N PHE A 194 52.14 -53.85 13.94
CA PHE A 194 51.70 -53.20 15.17
C PHE A 194 52.88 -52.60 15.96
N ARG A 195 53.98 -53.33 16.10
CA ARG A 195 55.20 -52.85 16.77
C ARG A 195 55.78 -51.62 16.07
N ASP A 196 55.88 -51.64 14.75
CA ASP A 196 56.38 -50.50 13.97
C ASP A 196 55.49 -49.27 14.15
N LYS A 197 54.16 -49.45 14.11
CA LYS A 197 53.21 -48.37 14.38
C LYS A 197 53.32 -47.81 15.79
N VAL A 198 53.45 -48.68 16.79
CA VAL A 198 53.66 -48.28 18.19
C VAL A 198 54.95 -47.47 18.30
N LYS A 199 56.05 -47.92 17.67
CA LYS A 199 57.33 -47.21 17.68
C LYS A 199 57.23 -45.82 17.07
N ASP A 200 56.53 -45.66 15.95
CA ASP A 200 56.30 -44.37 15.32
C ASP A 200 55.50 -43.41 16.21
N LEU A 201 54.49 -43.96 16.93
CA LEU A 201 53.61 -43.22 17.82
C LEU A 201 54.27 -42.89 19.18
N MET A 202 55.18 -43.73 19.67
CA MET A 202 56.01 -43.41 20.84
C MET A 202 57.02 -42.31 20.51
N ASN A 203 57.58 -42.31 19.30
CA ASN A 203 58.50 -41.27 18.82
C ASN A 203 57.79 -40.06 18.20
N TYR A 204 56.54 -39.77 18.61
CA TYR A 204 55.66 -38.81 17.95
C TYR A 204 56.23 -37.38 17.81
N GLU A 205 57.10 -36.95 18.73
CA GLU A 205 57.75 -35.63 18.64
C GLU A 205 58.59 -35.50 17.36
N THR A 206 59.29 -36.58 17.00
CA THR A 206 60.11 -36.65 15.79
C THR A 206 59.28 -37.03 14.57
N THR A 207 58.39 -38.02 14.71
CA THR A 207 57.53 -38.52 13.62
C THR A 207 56.62 -37.43 13.05
N PHE A 208 56.08 -36.56 13.91
CA PHE A 208 55.15 -35.49 13.53
C PHE A 208 55.74 -34.09 13.67
N GLN A 209 57.08 -33.95 13.68
CA GLN A 209 57.77 -32.68 13.87
C GLN A 209 57.27 -31.56 12.93
N SER A 210 56.97 -31.90 11.68
CA SER A 210 56.44 -30.94 10.69
C SER A 210 55.05 -30.40 11.04
N LEU A 211 54.20 -31.17 11.74
CA LEU A 211 52.91 -30.69 12.25
C LEU A 211 53.09 -29.75 13.44
N TRP A 212 54.13 -29.93 14.25
CA TRP A 212 54.41 -29.04 15.38
C TRP A 212 55.02 -27.71 14.93
N ALA A 213 55.78 -27.73 13.84
CA ALA A 213 56.43 -26.55 13.27
C ALA A 213 55.48 -25.49 12.69
N ILE A 214 54.20 -25.83 12.46
CA ILE A 214 53.18 -24.90 11.94
C ILE A 214 52.30 -24.25 13.00
N ASN A 215 52.52 -24.55 14.28
CA ASN A 215 51.71 -23.94 15.33
C ASN A 215 51.80 -22.41 15.27
N GLY A 216 50.66 -21.75 15.19
CA GLY A 216 50.54 -20.30 15.03
C GLY A 216 50.89 -19.78 13.64
N SER A 217 51.23 -20.63 12.66
CA SER A 217 51.75 -20.18 11.35
C SER A 217 50.64 -19.86 10.35
N PHE A 218 49.55 -20.64 10.30
CA PHE A 218 48.48 -20.40 9.31
C PHE A 218 47.40 -19.45 9.83
N SER A 219 47.16 -19.44 11.14
CA SER A 219 46.35 -18.42 11.82
C SER A 219 46.86 -16.98 11.59
N GLN A 220 48.17 -16.81 11.34
CA GLN A 220 48.74 -15.51 10.95
C GLN A 220 48.29 -15.04 9.57
N LEU A 221 47.79 -15.89 8.66
CA LEU A 221 47.43 -15.52 7.28
C LEU A 221 46.07 -14.79 7.15
N GLY A 222 45.42 -14.47 8.26
CA GLY A 222 44.14 -13.73 8.29
C GLY A 222 44.11 -12.45 7.43
N PRO A 223 45.14 -11.58 7.46
CA PRO A 223 45.24 -10.41 6.59
C PRO A 223 45.11 -10.69 5.09
N LEU A 224 45.59 -11.82 4.56
CA LEU A 224 45.44 -12.17 3.14
C LEU A 224 43.97 -12.43 2.75
N ARG A 225 43.13 -12.85 3.70
CA ARG A 225 41.69 -13.03 3.50
C ARG A 225 40.97 -11.70 3.39
N THR A 226 41.34 -10.73 4.24
CA THR A 226 40.83 -9.36 4.17
C THR A 226 41.28 -8.67 2.88
N LEU A 227 42.55 -8.85 2.50
CA LEU A 227 43.12 -8.36 1.25
C LEU A 227 42.31 -8.80 0.03
N GLY A 228 41.90 -10.07 -0.04
CA GLY A 228 41.07 -10.56 -1.15
C GLY A 228 39.70 -9.90 -1.26
N LYS A 229 39.06 -9.54 -0.14
CA LYS A 229 37.79 -8.81 -0.15
C LYS A 229 37.98 -7.39 -0.66
N VAL A 230 39.02 -6.70 -0.17
CA VAL A 230 39.34 -5.33 -0.59
C VAL A 230 39.72 -5.27 -2.06
N VAL A 231 40.52 -6.23 -2.54
CA VAL A 231 40.94 -6.32 -3.94
C VAL A 231 39.76 -6.53 -4.89
N ASP A 232 38.85 -7.46 -4.59
CA ASP A 232 37.64 -7.68 -5.40
C ASP A 232 36.77 -6.41 -5.43
N PHE A 233 36.63 -5.75 -4.28
CA PHE A 233 35.88 -4.50 -4.17
C PHE A 233 36.54 -3.33 -4.91
N TYR A 234 37.86 -3.20 -4.85
CA TYR A 234 38.64 -2.18 -5.55
C TYR A 234 38.58 -2.37 -7.06
N LYS A 235 38.78 -3.59 -7.56
CA LYS A 235 38.69 -3.93 -8.99
C LYS A 235 37.31 -3.56 -9.57
N LYS A 236 36.23 -3.82 -8.83
CA LYS A 236 34.85 -3.45 -9.22
C LYS A 236 34.59 -1.94 -9.16
N SER A 237 35.28 -1.24 -8.28
CA SER A 237 35.01 0.18 -7.99
C SER A 237 35.99 1.15 -8.68
N TYR A 238 37.04 0.67 -9.34
CA TYR A 238 38.11 1.50 -9.90
C TYR A 238 37.62 2.60 -10.86
N ALA A 239 36.71 2.26 -11.78
CA ALA A 239 36.13 3.24 -12.71
C ALA A 239 35.38 4.35 -11.97
N ASN A 240 34.62 3.98 -10.94
CA ASN A 240 33.88 4.90 -10.09
C ASN A 240 34.83 5.79 -9.26
N LEU A 241 35.93 5.25 -8.73
CA LEU A 241 36.94 6.02 -7.99
C LEU A 241 37.66 7.03 -8.89
N THR A 242 37.91 6.66 -10.14
CA THR A 242 38.48 7.57 -11.16
C THR A 242 37.50 8.71 -11.48
N GLU A 243 36.21 8.39 -11.58
CA GLU A 243 35.16 9.39 -11.78
C GLU A 243 34.99 10.31 -10.55
N LEU A 244 35.13 9.79 -9.33
CA LEU A 244 35.11 10.58 -8.10
C LEU A 244 36.20 11.66 -8.11
N LYS A 245 37.43 11.30 -8.51
CA LYS A 245 38.54 12.25 -8.67
C LYS A 245 38.17 13.39 -9.62
N ASN A 246 37.60 13.07 -10.77
CA ASN A 246 37.17 14.07 -11.75
C ASN A 246 36.03 14.96 -11.21
N ASN A 247 35.13 14.39 -10.42
CA ASN A 247 34.05 15.13 -9.77
C ASN A 247 34.56 16.08 -8.70
N MET A 248 35.56 15.70 -7.90
CA MET A 248 36.21 16.59 -6.93
C MET A 248 36.94 17.74 -7.61
N GLY A 249 37.65 17.47 -8.72
CA GLY A 249 38.24 18.53 -9.53
C GLY A 249 37.22 19.50 -10.15
N THR A 250 36.03 18.99 -10.50
CA THR A 250 34.92 19.82 -10.97
C THR A 250 34.29 20.61 -9.81
N LEU A 251 34.17 20.02 -8.62
CA LEU A 251 33.65 20.65 -7.42
C LEU A 251 34.54 21.82 -7.00
N ASN A 252 35.86 21.64 -7.00
CA ASN A 252 36.86 22.67 -6.71
C ASN A 252 36.72 23.90 -7.62
N LYS A 253 36.33 23.70 -8.89
CA LYS A 253 36.05 24.78 -9.84
C LYS A 253 34.69 25.45 -9.62
N ASN A 254 33.69 24.70 -9.14
CA ASN A 254 32.33 25.19 -8.89
C ASN A 254 32.21 25.97 -7.57
N ILE A 255 33.05 25.64 -6.59
CA ILE A 255 33.06 26.23 -5.25
C ILE A 255 33.13 27.77 -5.30
N PRO A 256 34.09 28.42 -5.99
CA PRO A 256 34.15 29.88 -6.06
C PRO A 256 32.88 30.55 -6.59
N VAL A 257 32.11 29.86 -7.44
CA VAL A 257 30.86 30.37 -8.03
C VAL A 257 29.74 30.47 -6.98
N LEU A 258 29.78 29.66 -5.92
CA LEU A 258 28.75 29.63 -4.86
C LEU A 258 29.06 30.58 -3.70
N ILE A 259 30.30 31.06 -3.56
CA ILE A 259 30.73 31.98 -2.49
C ILE A 259 29.85 33.24 -2.39
N PRO A 260 29.48 33.93 -3.49
CA PRO A 260 28.63 35.12 -3.40
C PRO A 260 27.25 34.86 -2.78
N PHE A 261 26.67 33.68 -3.00
CA PHE A 261 25.37 33.30 -2.44
C PHE A 261 25.47 32.98 -0.94
N ILE A 262 26.58 32.36 -0.53
CA ILE A 262 26.85 32.07 0.88
C ILE A 262 27.08 33.34 1.69
N LYS A 263 27.79 34.32 1.11
CA LYS A 263 27.93 35.65 1.72
C LYS A 263 26.58 36.37 1.87
N GLN A 264 25.63 36.10 0.97
CA GLN A 264 24.25 36.58 1.04
C GLN A 264 23.34 35.67 1.88
N SER A 265 23.89 34.77 2.70
CA SER A 265 23.15 33.81 3.54
C SER A 265 22.04 34.43 4.38
N SER A 266 22.33 35.54 5.06
CA SER A 266 21.36 36.28 5.88
C SER A 266 20.25 36.90 5.03
N GLU A 267 20.60 37.44 3.86
CA GLU A 267 19.64 38.01 2.90
C GLU A 267 18.74 36.92 2.31
N ILE A 268 19.29 35.77 1.95
CA ILE A 268 18.54 34.60 1.45
C ILE A 268 17.61 34.07 2.55
N LYS A 269 18.08 33.93 3.79
CA LYS A 269 17.24 33.49 4.92
C LYS A 269 16.13 34.49 5.23
N SER A 270 16.44 35.79 5.21
CA SER A 270 15.44 36.85 5.42
C SER A 270 14.42 36.88 4.28
N LEU A 271 14.88 36.75 3.03
CA LEU A 271 14.02 36.68 1.86
C LEU A 271 13.11 35.44 1.94
N ASN A 272 13.66 34.27 2.29
CA ASN A 272 12.89 33.05 2.49
C ASN A 272 11.83 33.24 3.59
N LYS A 273 12.19 33.84 4.72
CA LYS A 273 11.25 34.15 5.80
C LYS A 273 10.14 35.09 5.34
N ASP A 274 10.48 36.17 4.63
CA ASP A 274 9.50 37.14 4.15
C ASP A 274 8.57 36.52 3.10
N LEU A 275 9.12 35.77 2.13
CA LEU A 275 8.35 35.04 1.12
C LEU A 275 7.51 33.93 1.74
N GLY A 276 8.03 33.20 2.74
CA GLY A 276 7.34 32.13 3.44
C GLY A 276 6.22 32.65 4.33
N ASN A 277 6.40 33.80 5.00
CA ASN A 277 5.32 34.46 5.72
C ASN A 277 4.25 34.98 4.75
N LEU A 278 4.67 35.62 3.66
CA LEU A 278 3.76 36.11 2.63
C LEU A 278 2.97 34.94 2.06
N TYR A 279 3.64 33.90 1.60
CA TYR A 279 3.01 32.68 1.11
C TYR A 279 2.15 32.01 2.18
N GLY A 280 2.57 31.93 3.45
CA GLY A 280 1.78 31.36 4.53
C GLY A 280 0.45 32.09 4.76
N MET A 281 0.44 33.42 4.61
CA MET A 281 -0.80 34.23 4.60
C MET A 281 -1.73 33.86 3.44
N PHE A 282 -1.17 33.42 2.31
CA PHE A 282 -1.85 32.97 1.10
C PHE A 282 -1.68 31.44 0.89
N GLY A 283 -1.46 30.64 1.94
CA GLY A 283 -0.99 29.25 1.81
C GLY A 283 -1.80 28.29 2.66
N ASN A 284 -2.34 28.80 3.77
CA ASN A 284 -3.26 28.10 4.66
C ASN A 284 -4.71 28.01 4.15
N PHE A 285 -4.94 28.27 2.86
CA PHE A 285 -6.23 28.16 2.18
C PHE A 285 -6.92 26.78 2.33
N SER A 286 -6.15 25.71 2.53
CA SER A 286 -6.65 24.33 2.51
C SER A 286 -6.91 23.71 3.90
N THR A 287 -6.51 24.35 5.01
CA THR A 287 -6.54 23.70 6.33
C THR A 287 -7.17 24.53 7.46
N GLY A 288 -7.39 25.83 7.25
CA GLY A 288 -8.09 26.68 8.22
C GLY A 288 -9.60 26.56 8.08
N ASN A 289 -10.26 25.98 9.08
CA ASN A 289 -11.71 26.14 9.29
C ASN A 289 -11.89 27.35 10.22
N PRO A 290 -11.92 28.61 9.74
CA PRO A 290 -12.25 29.73 10.61
C PRO A 290 -13.64 29.43 11.19
N SER A 291 -13.76 29.60 12.50
CA SER A 291 -14.92 29.16 13.29
C SER A 291 -16.26 29.78 12.84
N THR A 292 -16.24 30.74 11.91
CA THR A 292 -17.42 31.27 11.20
C THR A 292 -17.02 31.77 9.79
N ARG A 293 -17.13 30.94 8.74
CA ARG A 293 -17.11 31.42 7.34
C ARG A 293 -18.45 32.09 7.04
N LEU A 294 -18.50 33.42 6.98
CA LEU A 294 -19.72 34.15 6.61
C LEU A 294 -19.83 34.27 5.10
N LEU A 295 -18.75 34.55 4.38
CA LEU A 295 -18.76 34.85 2.95
C LEU A 295 -18.40 33.66 2.07
N THR A 296 -17.51 32.78 2.53
CA THR A 296 -16.93 31.69 1.72
C THR A 296 -17.42 30.29 2.11
N ALA A 297 -18.65 30.19 2.62
CA ALA A 297 -19.21 28.95 3.15
C ALA A 297 -19.23 27.79 2.13
N GLY A 298 -19.36 28.10 0.83
CA GLY A 298 -19.40 27.11 -0.25
C GLY A 298 -18.03 26.69 -0.78
N LEU A 299 -16.95 27.28 -0.28
CA LEU A 299 -15.56 26.99 -0.67
C LEU A 299 -14.74 26.47 0.53
N PRO A 300 -15.19 25.43 1.26
CA PRO A 300 -14.56 24.99 2.51
C PRO A 300 -13.08 24.58 2.36
N ARG A 301 -12.62 24.21 1.16
CA ARG A 301 -11.21 23.87 0.84
C ARG A 301 -10.44 25.01 0.15
N GLY A 302 -11.01 26.21 0.10
CA GLY A 302 -10.37 27.41 -0.45
C GLY A 302 -10.04 27.25 -1.95
N THR A 303 -8.75 27.41 -2.28
CA THR A 303 -8.19 27.33 -3.64
C THR A 303 -8.57 26.04 -4.39
N GLN A 304 -8.59 24.89 -3.71
CA GLN A 304 -8.99 23.62 -4.34
C GLN A 304 -10.45 23.64 -4.82
N ASP A 305 -11.33 24.29 -4.08
CA ASP A 305 -12.73 24.45 -4.48
C ASP A 305 -12.89 25.49 -5.59
N ILE A 306 -12.01 26.50 -5.65
CA ILE A 306 -11.94 27.48 -6.75
C ILE A 306 -11.41 26.83 -8.05
N GLU A 307 -10.43 25.92 -7.97
CA GLU A 307 -9.99 25.15 -9.13
C GLU A 307 -11.09 24.22 -9.63
N ARG A 308 -11.73 23.49 -8.69
CA ARG A 308 -12.82 22.56 -8.99
C ARG A 308 -14.07 23.28 -9.52
N LEU A 309 -14.33 24.52 -9.11
CA LEU A 309 -15.43 25.35 -9.62
C LEU A 309 -15.49 25.37 -11.14
N PHE A 310 -14.36 25.58 -11.84
CA PHE A 310 -14.34 25.68 -13.30
C PHE A 310 -14.59 24.32 -13.97
N GLN A 311 -14.29 23.22 -13.28
CA GLN A 311 -14.66 21.88 -13.71
C GLN A 311 -16.16 21.63 -13.47
N ASP A 312 -16.70 22.12 -12.35
CA ASP A 312 -18.10 21.96 -11.95
C ASP A 312 -19.05 22.72 -12.89
N VAL A 313 -18.73 23.98 -13.24
CA VAL A 313 -19.50 24.79 -14.20
C VAL A 313 -19.53 24.14 -15.58
N ASN A 314 -18.43 23.48 -15.98
CA ASN A 314 -18.34 22.78 -17.26
C ASN A 314 -18.75 21.30 -17.20
N SER A 315 -19.19 20.81 -16.04
CA SER A 315 -19.56 19.41 -15.87
C SER A 315 -20.80 19.06 -16.70
N GLN A 316 -20.88 17.82 -17.20
CA GLN A 316 -22.03 17.36 -17.97
C GLN A 316 -23.34 17.49 -17.20
N TRP A 317 -23.30 17.29 -15.88
CA TRP A 317 -24.46 17.47 -15.03
C TRP A 317 -24.91 18.94 -14.99
N PHE A 318 -24.00 19.89 -14.77
CA PHE A 318 -24.40 21.29 -14.72
C PHE A 318 -24.91 21.79 -16.08
N LYS A 319 -24.26 21.38 -17.18
CA LYS A 319 -24.71 21.67 -18.55
C LYS A 319 -26.13 21.19 -18.82
N ASN A 320 -26.40 19.91 -18.54
CA ASN A 320 -27.69 19.29 -18.88
C ASN A 320 -28.79 19.64 -17.88
N SER A 321 -28.50 19.56 -16.58
CA SER A 321 -29.52 19.62 -15.52
C SER A 321 -29.77 21.02 -14.97
N VAL A 322 -28.88 21.99 -15.23
CA VAL A 322 -29.01 23.38 -14.76
C VAL A 322 -29.01 24.39 -15.91
N ALA A 323 -28.02 24.31 -16.80
CA ALA A 323 -27.85 25.28 -17.90
C ALA A 323 -28.71 24.99 -19.14
N ASN A 324 -29.42 23.85 -19.18
CA ASN A 324 -30.25 23.41 -20.29
C ASN A 324 -29.53 23.50 -21.66
N ASP A 325 -28.26 23.07 -21.68
CA ASP A 325 -27.36 23.08 -22.84
C ASP A 325 -27.11 24.47 -23.48
N ASN A 326 -27.37 25.57 -22.77
CA ASN A 326 -27.12 26.93 -23.24
C ASN A 326 -25.63 27.34 -23.10
N GLU A 327 -24.78 26.78 -23.97
CA GLU A 327 -23.32 26.99 -23.92
C GLU A 327 -22.88 28.45 -24.05
N LYS A 328 -23.66 29.29 -24.75
CA LYS A 328 -23.34 30.71 -24.96
C LYS A 328 -23.36 31.48 -23.64
N ILE A 329 -24.43 31.29 -22.85
CA ILE A 329 -24.58 31.95 -21.54
C ILE A 329 -23.62 31.32 -20.53
N LEU A 330 -23.37 30.01 -20.60
CA LEU A 330 -22.39 29.32 -19.74
C LEU A 330 -20.96 29.85 -19.94
N LYS A 331 -20.54 30.09 -21.20
CA LYS A 331 -19.24 30.71 -21.50
C LYS A 331 -19.15 32.13 -20.93
N LYS A 332 -20.23 32.91 -21.01
CA LYS A 332 -20.30 34.25 -20.42
C LYS A 332 -20.18 34.21 -18.90
N MET A 333 -20.95 33.33 -18.24
CA MET A 333 -20.89 33.10 -16.79
C MET A 333 -19.50 32.64 -16.33
N THR A 334 -18.81 31.81 -17.12
CA THR A 334 -17.42 31.39 -16.85
C THR A 334 -16.44 32.55 -17.00
N SER A 335 -16.63 33.42 -18.00
CA SER A 335 -15.84 34.64 -18.18
C SER A 335 -16.02 35.62 -17.03
N ASP A 336 -17.23 35.72 -16.47
CA ASP A 336 -17.53 36.57 -15.31
C ASP A 336 -16.78 36.10 -14.05
N LEU A 337 -16.25 34.86 -14.01
CA LEU A 337 -15.50 34.27 -12.89
C LEU A 337 -13.96 34.31 -13.06
N ILE A 338 -13.43 34.92 -14.14
CA ILE A 338 -12.01 34.79 -14.54
C ILE A 338 -11.00 35.35 -13.52
N VAL A 339 -11.41 36.34 -12.71
CA VAL A 339 -10.56 36.95 -11.67
C VAL A 339 -10.19 35.95 -10.58
N LEU A 340 -11.14 35.09 -10.16
CA LEU A 340 -10.89 34.04 -9.16
C LEU A 340 -9.97 32.95 -9.71
N LYS A 341 -10.07 32.63 -11.01
CA LYS A 341 -9.21 31.65 -11.67
C LYS A 341 -7.74 32.08 -11.70
N ALA A 342 -7.50 33.30 -12.19
CA ALA A 342 -6.15 33.83 -12.39
C ALA A 342 -5.37 33.91 -11.06
N LEU A 343 -6.06 34.20 -9.96
CA LEU A 343 -5.48 34.25 -8.62
C LEU A 343 -5.03 32.85 -8.14
N ASN A 344 -5.85 31.82 -8.38
CA ASN A 344 -5.58 30.45 -7.96
C ASN A 344 -4.40 29.82 -8.71
N ASP A 345 -4.35 30.00 -10.02
CA ASP A 345 -3.28 29.46 -10.87
C ASP A 345 -1.92 30.04 -10.44
N LYS A 346 -1.90 31.33 -10.06
CA LYS A 346 -0.67 32.00 -9.66
C LYS A 346 -0.10 31.55 -8.32
N MET A 347 -0.97 31.19 -7.38
CA MET A 347 -0.58 30.69 -6.06
C MET A 347 0.12 29.32 -6.15
N THR A 348 -0.32 28.46 -7.07
CA THR A 348 0.26 27.12 -7.26
C THR A 348 1.68 27.18 -7.83
N GLU A 349 1.91 28.00 -8.86
CA GLU A 349 3.25 28.22 -9.43
C GLU A 349 4.22 28.84 -8.40
N THR A 350 3.72 29.79 -7.62
CA THR A 350 4.47 30.48 -6.57
C THR A 350 4.97 29.53 -5.49
N LYS A 351 4.16 28.53 -5.08
CA LYS A 351 4.57 27.51 -4.12
C LYS A 351 5.84 26.79 -4.57
N LYS A 352 5.88 26.39 -5.85
CA LYS A 352 7.03 25.69 -6.42
C LYS A 352 8.29 26.56 -6.39
N SER A 353 8.17 27.85 -6.68
CA SER A 353 9.29 28.81 -6.55
C SER A 353 9.71 29.04 -5.09
N LEU A 354 8.78 29.02 -4.14
CA LEU A 354 9.08 29.13 -2.71
C LEU A 354 9.82 27.90 -2.17
N ASP A 355 9.37 26.69 -2.51
CA ASP A 355 10.00 25.43 -2.09
C ASP A 355 11.50 25.39 -2.47
N LEU A 356 11.85 25.98 -3.62
CA LEU A 356 13.25 26.11 -4.07
C LEU A 356 14.07 27.10 -3.22
N VAL A 357 13.49 28.24 -2.85
CA VAL A 357 14.12 29.24 -1.97
C VAL A 357 14.26 28.70 -0.54
N GLU A 358 13.25 27.98 -0.06
CA GLU A 358 13.23 27.33 1.24
C GLU A 358 14.32 26.26 1.35
N GLY A 359 14.40 25.36 0.37
CA GLY A 359 15.50 24.39 0.28
C GLY A 359 16.85 25.09 0.30
N ALA A 360 17.08 26.07 -0.57
CA ALA A 360 18.34 26.81 -0.61
C ALA A 360 18.68 27.45 0.74
N SER A 361 17.69 28.01 1.44
CA SER A 361 17.81 28.63 2.76
C SER A 361 18.20 27.64 3.87
N TYR A 362 17.72 26.40 3.82
CA TYR A 362 18.07 25.37 4.82
C TYR A 362 19.49 24.81 4.63
N HIS A 363 19.97 24.75 3.39
CA HIS A 363 21.30 24.26 3.06
C HIS A 363 22.37 25.36 3.03
N VAL A 364 22.05 26.56 3.53
CA VAL A 364 23.03 27.63 3.68
C VAL A 364 24.02 27.30 4.79
N MET A 365 25.29 27.12 4.41
CA MET A 365 26.41 26.89 5.32
C MET A 365 27.21 28.17 5.60
N ASP A 366 28.03 28.15 6.64
CA ASP A 366 28.94 29.26 6.94
C ASP A 366 30.11 29.34 5.93
N ILE A 367 30.64 30.54 5.72
CA ILE A 367 31.73 30.78 4.76
C ILE A 367 33.03 30.05 5.15
N SER A 368 33.30 29.89 6.45
CA SER A 368 34.46 29.14 6.95
C SER A 368 34.31 27.65 6.66
N SER A 369 33.10 27.10 6.82
CA SER A 369 32.79 25.71 6.45
C SER A 369 33.07 25.46 4.97
N PHE A 370 32.79 26.42 4.11
CA PHE A 370 33.04 26.31 2.68
C PHE A 370 34.53 26.26 2.31
N GLN A 371 35.35 27.06 2.99
CA GLN A 371 36.82 27.02 2.82
C GLN A 371 37.38 25.68 3.30
N THR A 372 36.88 25.16 4.44
CA THR A 372 37.22 23.82 4.92
C THR A 372 36.80 22.73 3.93
N LEU A 373 35.63 22.87 3.29
CA LEU A 373 35.15 21.91 2.29
C LEU A 373 35.91 21.99 0.96
N GLN A 374 36.37 23.18 0.57
CA GLN A 374 37.25 23.34 -0.58
C GLN A 374 38.60 22.67 -0.34
N LEU A 375 39.17 22.84 0.85
CA LEU A 375 40.39 22.14 1.26
C LEU A 375 40.14 20.63 1.25
N SER A 376 39.03 20.17 1.86
CA SER A 376 38.65 18.76 1.91
C SER A 376 38.46 18.13 0.51
N SER A 377 37.80 18.83 -0.41
CA SER A 377 37.61 18.38 -1.80
C SER A 377 38.93 18.32 -2.57
N SER A 378 39.81 19.32 -2.40
CA SER A 378 41.16 19.31 -2.98
C SER A 378 42.05 18.20 -2.40
N GLU A 379 41.89 17.88 -1.12
CA GLU A 379 42.63 16.81 -0.46
C GLU A 379 42.17 15.44 -0.97
N VAL A 380 40.86 15.21 -1.13
CA VAL A 380 40.34 13.98 -1.74
C VAL A 380 40.83 13.83 -3.18
N GLU A 381 40.76 14.89 -4.00
CA GLU A 381 41.29 14.87 -5.37
C GLU A 381 42.79 14.53 -5.40
N GLY A 382 43.56 15.12 -4.47
CA GLY A 382 44.99 14.88 -4.31
C GLY A 382 45.31 13.44 -3.90
N CYS A 383 44.62 12.89 -2.90
CA CYS A 383 44.84 11.52 -2.44
C CYS A 383 44.52 10.47 -3.52
N LEU A 384 43.56 10.75 -4.39
CA LEU A 384 43.17 9.86 -5.50
C LEU A 384 44.07 10.01 -6.73
N LYS A 385 45.06 10.92 -6.73
CA LYS A 385 45.78 11.33 -7.93
C LYS A 385 46.54 10.17 -8.58
N ASP A 386 47.20 9.36 -7.77
CA ASP A 386 48.14 8.34 -8.20
C ASP A 386 47.54 6.92 -8.20
N LEU A 387 46.23 6.78 -7.96
CA LEU A 387 45.53 5.49 -8.01
C LEU A 387 45.60 4.84 -9.40
N THR A 388 46.08 3.60 -9.44
CA THR A 388 46.14 2.80 -10.68
C THR A 388 45.40 1.47 -10.54
N GLN A 389 45.03 0.88 -11.68
CA GLN A 389 44.32 -0.41 -11.71
C GLN A 389 45.24 -1.56 -11.29
N ILE A 390 44.69 -2.57 -10.61
CA ILE A 390 45.41 -3.81 -10.31
C ILE A 390 45.85 -4.49 -11.61
N SER A 391 47.15 -4.80 -11.67
CA SER A 391 47.80 -5.50 -12.80
C SER A 391 48.00 -7.00 -12.55
N VAL A 392 47.95 -7.44 -11.29
CA VAL A 392 48.21 -8.83 -10.88
C VAL A 392 46.88 -9.59 -10.74
N ASP A 393 46.75 -10.73 -11.44
CA ASP A 393 45.56 -11.59 -11.33
C ASP A 393 45.73 -12.68 -10.27
N VAL A 394 44.80 -12.71 -9.31
CA VAL A 394 44.81 -13.66 -8.18
C VAL A 394 43.40 -14.24 -8.02
N ASP A 395 43.29 -15.57 -8.01
CA ASP A 395 42.04 -16.26 -7.70
C ASP A 395 41.84 -16.35 -6.17
N PHE A 396 41.16 -15.36 -5.60
CA PHE A 396 40.87 -15.31 -4.18
C PHE A 396 39.88 -16.39 -3.70
N VAL A 397 39.10 -17.00 -4.59
CA VAL A 397 38.24 -18.14 -4.24
C VAL A 397 39.12 -19.36 -4.00
N GLN A 398 40.09 -19.59 -4.89
CA GLN A 398 41.08 -20.66 -4.73
C GLN A 398 41.98 -20.39 -3.51
N LEU A 399 42.41 -19.16 -3.28
CA LEU A 399 43.21 -18.77 -2.11
C LEU A 399 42.47 -19.05 -0.79
N ASN A 400 41.19 -18.68 -0.69
CA ASN A 400 40.41 -18.91 0.53
C ASN A 400 40.22 -20.40 0.82
N LYS A 401 40.01 -21.24 -0.20
CA LYS A 401 39.95 -22.70 -0.02
C LYS A 401 41.27 -23.24 0.53
N MET A 402 42.39 -22.73 0.04
CA MET A 402 43.72 -23.10 0.51
C MET A 402 43.94 -22.67 1.96
N LEU A 403 43.62 -21.42 2.32
CA LEU A 403 43.72 -20.92 3.70
C LEU A 403 42.89 -21.75 4.68
N ASN A 404 41.63 -22.08 4.33
CA ASN A 404 40.76 -22.90 5.17
C ASN A 404 41.33 -24.30 5.40
N GLN A 405 41.95 -24.89 4.37
CA GLN A 405 42.59 -26.20 4.50
C GLN A 405 43.79 -26.15 5.45
N LEU A 406 44.63 -25.10 5.34
CA LEU A 406 45.79 -24.91 6.21
C LEU A 406 45.40 -24.68 7.68
N GLU A 407 44.40 -23.82 7.93
CA GLU A 407 43.85 -23.59 9.27
C GLU A 407 43.25 -24.88 9.88
N SER A 408 42.59 -25.72 9.04
CA SER A 408 42.06 -27.01 9.49
C SER A 408 43.15 -28.00 9.87
N ILE A 409 44.29 -27.99 9.18
CA ILE A 409 45.46 -28.83 9.50
C ILE A 409 46.08 -28.37 10.83
N GLU A 410 46.24 -27.07 11.04
CA GLU A 410 46.76 -26.51 12.30
C GLU A 410 45.87 -26.88 13.50
N LYS A 411 44.55 -26.74 13.34
CA LYS A 411 43.58 -27.13 14.37
C LYS A 411 43.66 -28.63 14.67
N ALA A 412 43.71 -29.47 13.63
CA ALA A 412 43.83 -30.91 13.79
C ALA A 412 45.16 -31.31 14.48
N ALA A 413 46.25 -30.59 14.22
CA ALA A 413 47.51 -30.81 14.92
C ALA A 413 47.40 -30.49 16.42
N LEU A 414 46.75 -29.37 16.78
CA LEU A 414 46.52 -29.01 18.19
C LEU A 414 45.69 -30.04 18.95
N GLU A 415 44.67 -30.61 18.30
CA GLU A 415 43.83 -31.68 18.88
C GLU A 415 44.58 -33.03 18.95
N LEU A 416 45.51 -33.28 18.03
CA LEU A 416 46.27 -34.53 17.94
C LEU A 416 47.32 -34.67 19.05
N LYS A 417 48.01 -33.58 19.39
CA LYS A 417 49.16 -33.62 20.31
C LYS A 417 48.83 -34.21 21.70
N PRO A 418 47.75 -33.80 22.40
CA PRO A 418 47.40 -34.39 23.70
C PRO A 418 47.10 -35.89 23.64
N LEU A 419 46.50 -36.38 22.55
CA LEU A 419 46.21 -37.80 22.38
C LEU A 419 47.49 -38.63 22.17
N LEU A 420 48.50 -38.06 21.51
CA LEU A 420 49.80 -38.71 21.36
C LEU A 420 50.59 -38.73 22.67
N VAL A 421 50.43 -37.71 23.51
CA VAL A 421 50.94 -37.72 24.90
C VAL A 421 50.26 -38.86 25.68
N GLU A 422 48.92 -38.94 25.66
CA GLU A 422 48.15 -40.03 26.29
C GLU A 422 48.60 -41.41 25.78
N PHE A 423 48.93 -41.54 24.49
CA PHE A 423 49.45 -42.77 23.90
C PHE A 423 50.85 -43.13 24.45
N SER A 424 51.73 -42.15 24.60
CA SER A 424 53.10 -42.35 25.08
C SER A 424 53.19 -42.82 26.53
N GLU A 425 52.14 -42.60 27.33
CA GLU A 425 52.09 -43.04 28.73
C GLU A 425 51.83 -44.54 28.88
N ILE A 426 51.54 -45.27 27.79
CA ILE A 426 51.31 -46.73 27.79
C ILE A 426 52.65 -47.49 27.83
N SER A 427 53.32 -47.45 28.98
CA SER A 427 54.70 -47.94 29.19
C SER A 427 54.94 -49.40 28.76
N VAL A 428 53.94 -50.29 28.84
CA VAL A 428 54.07 -51.69 28.39
C VAL A 428 54.36 -51.80 26.89
N LEU A 429 53.92 -50.82 26.09
CA LEU A 429 54.14 -50.80 24.64
C LEU A 429 55.55 -50.31 24.25
N GLU A 430 56.36 -49.82 25.20
CA GLU A 430 57.78 -49.49 24.97
C GLU A 430 58.72 -50.67 25.23
N ASN A 431 58.22 -51.76 25.82
CA ASN A 431 59.04 -52.88 26.26
C ASN A 431 59.43 -53.79 25.08
N GLU A 432 60.53 -53.45 24.42
CA GLU A 432 61.10 -54.20 23.28
C GLU A 432 61.47 -55.64 23.62
N THR A 433 61.95 -55.88 24.84
CA THR A 433 62.29 -57.23 25.32
C THR A 433 61.05 -58.12 25.38
N MET A 434 59.94 -57.58 25.88
CA MET A 434 58.65 -58.26 25.93
C MET A 434 58.11 -58.54 24.52
N PHE A 435 58.17 -57.58 23.59
CA PHE A 435 57.75 -57.81 22.20
C PHE A 435 58.57 -58.92 21.53
N ASN A 436 59.90 -58.91 21.67
CA ASN A 436 60.76 -59.95 21.11
C ASN A 436 60.45 -61.33 21.73
N ALA A 437 60.20 -61.38 23.04
CA ALA A 437 59.78 -62.60 23.73
C ALA A 437 58.41 -63.09 23.21
N PHE A 438 57.44 -62.19 23.02
CA PHE A 438 56.12 -62.53 22.53
C PHE A 438 56.15 -63.04 21.08
N VAL A 439 56.94 -62.41 20.20
CA VAL A 439 57.18 -62.89 18.81
C VAL A 439 57.81 -64.29 18.82
N SER A 440 58.84 -64.50 19.66
CA SER A 440 59.50 -65.80 19.80
C SER A 440 58.53 -66.88 20.27
N ASP A 441 57.72 -66.59 21.30
CA ASP A 441 56.72 -67.51 21.82
C ASP A 441 55.67 -67.88 20.78
N LEU A 442 55.18 -66.91 20.00
CA LEU A 442 54.24 -67.15 18.90
C LEU A 442 54.86 -68.03 17.80
N GLY A 443 56.15 -67.85 17.50
CA GLY A 443 56.88 -68.66 16.52
C GLY A 443 57.12 -70.10 16.93
N GLN A 444 57.00 -70.42 18.23
CA GLN A 444 57.15 -71.78 18.77
C GLN A 444 55.84 -72.58 18.84
N ILE A 445 54.70 -71.97 18.46
CA ILE A 445 53.39 -72.64 18.53
C ILE A 445 53.29 -73.70 17.42
N ASP A 446 53.07 -74.95 17.82
CA ASP A 446 52.77 -76.02 16.88
C ASP A 446 51.32 -75.93 16.41
N HIS A 447 51.14 -75.46 15.16
CA HIS A 447 49.82 -75.32 14.54
C HIS A 447 49.18 -76.66 14.13
N THR A 448 49.86 -77.80 14.29
CA THR A 448 49.30 -79.14 14.03
C THR A 448 48.54 -79.72 15.22
N LEU A 449 48.64 -79.08 16.39
CA LEU A 449 47.93 -79.48 17.60
C LEU A 449 46.40 -79.43 17.43
N ASN A 450 45.73 -80.34 18.13
CA ASN A 450 44.26 -80.36 18.23
C ASN A 450 43.76 -79.23 19.16
N TYR A 451 42.43 -79.06 19.23
CA TYR A 451 41.79 -78.06 20.10
C TYR A 451 42.40 -77.96 21.52
N MET A 452 42.58 -79.09 22.22
CA MET A 452 43.12 -79.09 23.60
C MET A 452 44.58 -78.61 23.64
N GLY A 453 45.41 -79.02 22.68
CA GLY A 453 46.80 -78.56 22.60
C GLY A 453 46.90 -77.06 22.30
N LEU A 454 46.08 -76.54 21.38
CA LEU A 454 46.05 -75.10 21.08
C LEU A 454 45.49 -74.27 22.24
N GLN A 455 44.55 -74.82 23.01
CA GLN A 455 44.05 -74.20 24.24
C GLN A 455 45.16 -74.11 25.30
N GLN A 456 45.95 -75.18 25.48
CA GLN A 456 47.11 -75.18 26.38
C GLN A 456 48.17 -74.16 25.95
N GLU A 457 48.43 -74.00 24.66
CA GLU A 457 49.31 -72.97 24.13
C GLU A 457 48.79 -71.55 24.39
N ALA A 458 47.49 -71.32 24.23
CA ALA A 458 46.87 -70.04 24.59
C ALA A 458 46.97 -69.77 26.10
N ASP A 459 46.75 -70.78 26.94
CA ASP A 459 46.87 -70.69 28.40
C ASP A 459 48.33 -70.44 28.84
N ARG A 460 49.32 -71.01 28.13
CA ARG A 460 50.75 -70.73 28.32
C ARG A 460 51.06 -69.25 28.10
N LEU A 461 50.55 -68.66 27.01
CA LEU A 461 50.71 -67.22 26.76
C LEU A 461 49.99 -66.39 27.83
N ARG A 462 48.76 -66.77 28.22
CA ARG A 462 47.99 -66.07 29.26
C ARG A 462 48.65 -66.15 30.64
N ALA A 463 49.45 -67.16 30.93
CA ALA A 463 50.11 -67.32 32.23
C ALA A 463 51.17 -66.24 32.48
N LYS A 464 51.74 -65.63 31.42
CA LYS A 464 52.75 -64.57 31.52
C LYS A 464 52.08 -63.21 31.82
N PRO A 465 52.38 -62.57 32.97
CA PRO A 465 51.79 -61.27 33.33
C PRO A 465 52.01 -60.18 32.28
N GLU A 466 53.22 -60.14 31.71
CA GLU A 466 53.63 -59.17 30.68
C GLU A 466 52.72 -59.19 29.44
N TYR A 467 52.16 -60.35 29.07
CA TYR A 467 51.27 -60.45 27.90
C TYR A 467 49.83 -60.02 28.22
N LYS A 468 49.41 -60.13 29.49
CA LYS A 468 48.14 -59.53 29.94
C LYS A 468 48.23 -58.01 29.94
N ASP A 469 49.38 -57.47 30.38
CA ASP A 469 49.65 -56.05 30.32
C ASP A 469 49.73 -55.56 28.86
N LEU A 470 50.36 -56.32 27.96
CA LEU A 470 50.34 -56.05 26.51
C LEU A 470 48.91 -56.01 25.95
N LEU A 471 48.05 -56.97 26.31
CA LEU A 471 46.64 -56.96 25.91
C LEU A 471 45.95 -55.67 26.37
N LYS A 472 46.04 -55.34 27.66
CA LYS A 472 45.43 -54.14 28.24
C LYS A 472 45.95 -52.87 27.55
N GLY A 473 47.28 -52.74 27.43
CA GLY A 473 47.93 -51.60 26.77
C GLY A 473 47.54 -51.47 25.30
N SER A 474 47.48 -52.59 24.56
CA SER A 474 47.08 -52.59 23.14
C SER A 474 45.62 -52.17 22.92
N LEU A 475 44.71 -52.52 23.85
CA LEU A 475 43.31 -52.10 23.80
C LEU A 475 43.17 -50.60 24.12
N THR A 476 43.84 -50.10 25.16
CA THR A 476 43.88 -48.66 25.48
C THR A 476 44.46 -47.86 24.31
N ALA A 477 45.56 -48.32 23.72
CA ALA A 477 46.16 -47.70 22.54
C ALA A 477 45.19 -47.66 21.35
N ASN A 478 44.38 -48.71 21.16
CA ASN A 478 43.38 -48.75 20.11
C ASN A 478 42.24 -47.73 20.32
N GLU A 479 41.82 -47.49 21.57
CA GLU A 479 40.83 -46.45 21.89
C GLU A 479 41.36 -45.05 21.58
N ILE A 480 42.61 -44.76 21.97
CA ILE A 480 43.29 -43.49 21.67
C ILE A 480 43.43 -43.31 20.15
N ILE A 481 43.82 -44.35 19.42
CA ILE A 481 43.90 -44.30 17.96
C ILE A 481 42.52 -44.09 17.32
N GLY A 482 41.45 -44.61 17.93
CA GLY A 482 40.07 -44.29 17.54
C GLY A 482 39.77 -42.79 17.66
N LYS A 483 40.14 -42.15 18.78
CA LYS A 483 40.02 -40.69 18.96
C LYS A 483 40.85 -39.93 17.92
N ILE A 484 42.10 -40.36 17.67
CA ILE A 484 43.00 -39.76 16.67
C ILE A 484 42.41 -39.84 15.25
N LYS A 485 41.80 -40.97 14.88
CA LYS A 485 41.14 -41.11 13.56
C LYS A 485 39.97 -40.14 13.38
N ASN A 486 39.23 -39.87 14.45
CA ASN A 486 38.08 -38.94 14.41
C ASN A 486 38.50 -37.48 14.15
N ILE A 487 39.74 -37.10 14.48
CA ILE A 487 40.29 -35.77 14.13
C ILE A 487 40.40 -35.60 12.61
N GLY A 488 40.59 -36.71 11.87
CA GLY A 488 40.58 -36.68 10.41
C GLY A 488 41.83 -36.08 9.77
N ILE A 489 42.93 -35.93 10.52
CA ILE A 489 44.21 -35.36 10.01
C ILE A 489 44.70 -36.08 8.75
N SER A 490 44.52 -37.40 8.66
CA SER A 490 44.90 -38.19 7.47
C SER A 490 44.12 -37.74 6.22
N ASN A 491 42.83 -37.42 6.35
CA ASN A 491 42.00 -36.95 5.24
C ASN A 491 42.41 -35.55 4.76
N LEU A 492 42.85 -34.69 5.69
CA LEU A 492 43.31 -33.33 5.39
C LEU A 492 44.64 -33.33 4.62
N LEU A 493 45.51 -34.31 4.92
CA LEU A 493 46.84 -34.44 4.31
C LEU A 493 46.85 -35.16 2.96
N ILE A 494 45.82 -35.95 2.64
CA ILE A 494 45.68 -36.60 1.33
C ILE A 494 45.53 -35.58 0.18
N ARG A 495 44.87 -34.44 0.44
CA ARG A 495 44.61 -33.42 -0.58
C ARG A 495 45.77 -32.42 -0.66
N LYS A 496 46.78 -32.70 -1.49
CA LYS A 496 47.92 -31.79 -1.65
C LYS A 496 47.50 -30.43 -2.23
N ILE A 497 48.07 -29.35 -1.68
CA ILE A 497 47.94 -28.00 -2.23
C ILE A 497 48.86 -27.88 -3.46
N GLN A 498 48.26 -27.52 -4.61
CA GLN A 498 48.97 -27.49 -5.90
C GLN A 498 49.53 -26.11 -6.27
N LYS A 499 48.92 -25.00 -5.81
CA LYS A 499 49.27 -23.62 -6.21
C LYS A 499 49.68 -22.76 -5.01
N TRP A 500 50.87 -23.01 -4.47
CA TRP A 500 51.43 -22.25 -3.35
C TRP A 500 51.77 -20.79 -3.72
N ASP A 501 52.02 -20.53 -5.00
CA ASP A 501 52.30 -19.19 -5.55
C ASP A 501 51.15 -18.21 -5.37
N ALA A 502 49.93 -18.70 -5.12
CA ALA A 502 48.77 -17.87 -4.81
C ALA A 502 48.96 -17.01 -3.55
N LEU A 503 49.68 -17.50 -2.52
CA LEU A 503 49.96 -16.73 -1.31
C LEU A 503 50.95 -15.58 -1.61
N SER A 504 52.04 -15.88 -2.33
CA SER A 504 53.06 -14.88 -2.68
C SER A 504 52.52 -13.83 -3.67
N LYS A 505 51.64 -14.23 -4.61
CA LYS A 505 50.95 -13.30 -5.51
C LYS A 505 49.92 -12.44 -4.79
N ALA A 506 49.18 -13.01 -3.83
CA ALA A 506 48.24 -12.26 -3.02
C ALA A 506 48.93 -11.16 -2.23
N LYS A 507 50.10 -11.43 -1.65
CA LYS A 507 50.90 -10.46 -0.89
C LYS A 507 51.22 -9.16 -1.65
N VAL A 508 51.52 -9.26 -2.93
CA VAL A 508 51.97 -8.12 -3.77
C VAL A 508 50.86 -7.56 -4.67
N VAL A 509 49.62 -8.02 -4.52
CA VAL A 509 48.52 -7.72 -5.45
C VAL A 509 48.15 -6.23 -5.50
N LEU A 510 48.44 -5.48 -4.43
CA LEU A 510 48.23 -4.04 -4.35
C LEU A 510 49.50 -3.22 -4.66
N ASN A 511 50.65 -3.87 -4.88
CA ASN A 511 51.88 -3.14 -5.17
C ASN A 511 51.74 -2.36 -6.48
N GLY A 512 52.05 -1.06 -6.42
CA GLY A 512 51.95 -0.17 -7.56
C GLY A 512 50.53 0.35 -7.86
N THR A 513 49.51 -0.04 -7.09
CA THR A 513 48.16 0.56 -7.22
C THR A 513 48.01 1.87 -6.46
N SER A 514 48.95 2.18 -5.57
CA SER A 514 48.93 3.30 -4.62
C SER A 514 47.69 3.32 -3.70
N LEU A 515 47.00 2.19 -3.54
CA LEU A 515 45.72 2.13 -2.82
C LEU A 515 45.93 2.35 -1.31
N ILE A 516 46.97 1.74 -0.73
CA ILE A 516 47.26 1.87 0.71
C ILE A 516 47.64 3.32 1.02
N GLU A 517 48.51 3.91 0.22
CA GLU A 517 48.95 5.31 0.33
C GLU A 517 47.77 6.28 0.16
N THR A 518 46.85 6.00 -0.76
CA THR A 518 45.61 6.76 -0.93
C THR A 518 44.70 6.64 0.30
N LEU A 519 44.50 5.45 0.84
CA LEU A 519 43.65 5.24 2.02
C LEU A 519 44.26 5.90 3.28
N GLU A 520 45.58 5.84 3.44
CA GLU A 520 46.31 6.57 4.49
C GLU A 520 46.15 8.08 4.35
N CYS A 521 46.33 8.60 3.13
CA CYS A 521 46.13 10.01 2.82
C CYS A 521 44.71 10.43 3.20
N LEU A 522 43.68 9.67 2.81
CA LEU A 522 42.29 9.98 3.14
C LEU A 522 42.00 9.92 4.65
N GLN A 523 42.56 8.93 5.37
CA GLN A 523 42.40 8.79 6.82
C GLN A 523 43.01 9.98 7.58
N GLN A 524 44.21 10.42 7.17
CA GLN A 524 44.90 11.56 7.78
C GLN A 524 44.15 12.88 7.56
N LYS A 525 43.50 13.03 6.40
CA LYS A 525 42.83 14.28 6.00
C LYS A 525 41.43 14.48 6.57
N LYS A 526 40.80 13.47 7.18
CA LYS A 526 39.48 13.56 7.85
C LYS A 526 38.43 14.33 7.03
N PHE A 527 38.25 13.95 5.77
CA PHE A 527 37.37 14.67 4.84
C PHE A 527 35.89 14.67 5.27
N ASP A 528 35.19 15.79 5.08
CA ASP A 528 33.79 15.96 5.47
C ASP A 528 32.84 15.58 4.33
N ALA A 529 32.51 14.30 4.24
CA ALA A 529 31.58 13.76 3.24
C ALA A 529 30.19 14.41 3.32
N ALA A 530 29.71 14.72 4.53
CA ALA A 530 28.40 15.31 4.74
C ALA A 530 28.36 16.76 4.25
N GLY A 531 29.40 17.54 4.54
CA GLY A 531 29.53 18.90 4.04
C GLY A 531 29.70 18.97 2.53
N ILE A 532 30.40 18.01 1.89
CA ILE A 532 30.46 17.91 0.42
C ILE A 532 29.07 17.64 -0.18
N SER A 533 28.28 16.75 0.44
CA SER A 533 26.90 16.50 0.01
C SER A 533 26.04 17.76 0.15
N ASN A 534 26.05 18.41 1.32
CA ASN A 534 25.30 19.65 1.57
C ASN A 534 25.68 20.77 0.58
N LEU A 535 26.96 20.88 0.24
CA LEU A 535 27.48 21.82 -0.75
C LEU A 535 26.90 21.55 -2.14
N LEU A 536 26.87 20.29 -2.56
CA LEU A 536 26.30 19.87 -3.84
C LEU A 536 24.79 20.13 -3.87
N THR A 537 24.06 19.81 -2.80
CA THR A 537 22.63 20.11 -2.65
C THR A 537 22.37 21.61 -2.76
N PHE A 538 23.09 22.43 -2.00
CA PHE A 538 22.97 23.89 -2.03
C PHE A 538 23.23 24.45 -3.43
N GLY A 539 24.33 24.05 -4.07
CA GLY A 539 24.66 24.48 -5.43
C GLY A 539 23.62 24.02 -6.47
N SER A 540 22.99 22.87 -6.29
CA SER A 540 21.90 22.39 -7.14
C SER A 540 20.65 23.25 -7.00
N MET A 541 20.29 23.61 -5.76
CA MET A 541 19.14 24.46 -5.46
C MET A 541 19.31 25.87 -6.03
N ILE A 542 20.50 26.49 -5.88
CA ILE A 542 20.79 27.80 -6.47
C ILE A 542 20.61 27.76 -8.00
N ARG A 543 21.14 26.75 -8.69
CA ARG A 543 20.96 26.63 -10.14
C ARG A 543 19.50 26.44 -10.53
N SER A 544 18.76 25.63 -9.78
CA SER A 544 17.32 25.41 -9.99
C SER A 544 16.51 26.70 -9.85
N ILE A 545 16.83 27.56 -8.87
CA ILE A 545 16.21 28.89 -8.73
C ILE A 545 16.43 29.71 -10.01
N GLY A 546 17.66 29.76 -10.52
CA GLY A 546 18.00 30.49 -11.73
C GLY A 546 17.34 29.94 -13.01
N ASP A 547 17.27 28.62 -13.14
CA ASP A 547 16.64 27.95 -14.29
C ASP A 547 15.12 28.10 -14.30
N GLU A 548 14.45 27.96 -13.15
CA GLU A 548 13.01 28.20 -13.05
C GLU A 548 12.71 29.67 -13.31
N TYR A 549 13.49 30.60 -12.75
CA TYR A 549 13.28 32.04 -12.96
C TYR A 549 13.41 32.49 -14.42
N LYS A 550 14.19 31.78 -15.26
CA LYS A 550 14.26 32.04 -16.70
C LYS A 550 13.02 31.55 -17.45
N LYS A 551 12.41 30.47 -16.98
CA LYS A 551 11.24 29.82 -17.61
C LYS A 551 9.92 30.39 -17.10
N ASP A 552 9.90 30.79 -15.84
CA ASP A 552 8.71 31.16 -15.10
C ASP A 552 8.99 32.38 -14.21
N LYS A 553 8.29 33.48 -14.50
CA LYS A 553 8.32 34.73 -13.72
C LYS A 553 7.19 34.78 -12.69
N SER A 554 6.70 33.63 -12.25
CA SER A 554 5.49 33.54 -11.45
C SER A 554 5.61 34.21 -10.10
N MET A 555 6.71 34.02 -9.39
CA MET A 555 6.95 34.68 -8.12
C MET A 555 7.02 36.21 -8.25
N GLU A 556 7.69 36.76 -9.28
CA GLU A 556 7.69 38.22 -9.52
C GLU A 556 6.30 38.75 -9.85
N THR A 557 5.58 38.02 -10.69
CA THR A 557 4.20 38.37 -11.05
C THR A 557 3.29 38.31 -9.83
N PHE A 558 3.46 37.32 -8.96
CA PHE A 558 2.73 37.19 -7.70
C PHE A 558 3.04 38.35 -6.76
N ILE A 559 4.32 38.66 -6.50
CA ILE A 559 4.71 39.80 -5.66
C ILE A 559 4.15 41.10 -6.26
N GLY A 560 4.20 41.26 -7.58
CA GLY A 560 3.63 42.41 -8.29
C GLY A 560 2.10 42.48 -8.19
N GLN A 561 1.40 41.34 -8.24
CA GLN A 561 -0.05 41.27 -8.05
C GLN A 561 -0.44 41.55 -6.60
N VAL A 562 0.33 41.06 -5.63
CA VAL A 562 0.13 41.35 -4.21
C VAL A 562 0.42 42.83 -3.92
N ASP A 563 1.41 43.43 -4.57
CA ASP A 563 1.68 44.87 -4.52
C ASP A 563 0.53 45.69 -5.12
N GLN A 564 0.06 45.32 -6.32
CA GLN A 564 -1.13 45.92 -6.92
C GLN A 564 -2.36 45.76 -6.04
N PHE A 565 -2.50 44.62 -5.37
CA PHE A 565 -3.57 44.35 -4.42
C PHE A 565 -3.44 45.22 -3.16
N GLN A 566 -2.25 45.37 -2.59
CA GLN A 566 -1.98 46.32 -1.50
C GLN A 566 -2.29 47.77 -1.92
N LYS A 567 -1.87 48.18 -3.12
CA LYS A 567 -2.14 49.52 -3.68
C LYS A 567 -3.63 49.72 -3.90
N SER A 568 -4.33 48.72 -4.43
CA SER A 568 -5.78 48.69 -4.59
C SER A 568 -6.49 48.79 -3.23
N LEU A 569 -6.06 48.03 -2.20
CA LEU A 569 -6.58 48.13 -0.84
C LEU A 569 -6.42 49.54 -0.26
N ARG A 570 -5.25 50.17 -0.43
CA ARG A 570 -5.00 51.56 0.01
C ARG A 570 -5.86 52.57 -0.74
N ASN A 571 -5.95 52.44 -2.07
CA ASN A 571 -6.73 53.34 -2.93
C ASN A 571 -8.25 53.19 -2.70
N LEU A 572 -8.71 51.99 -2.37
CA LEU A 572 -10.12 51.67 -2.15
C LEU A 572 -10.57 52.11 -0.76
N ALA A 573 -9.70 51.99 0.25
CA ALA A 573 -9.88 52.65 1.55
C ALA A 573 -9.94 54.18 1.41
N ALA A 574 -9.21 54.76 0.45
CA ALA A 574 -9.19 56.20 0.20
C ALA A 574 -10.35 56.73 -0.66
N ASN A 575 -11.03 55.90 -1.47
CA ASN A 575 -12.00 56.35 -2.49
C ASN A 575 -13.35 55.63 -2.42
N VAL A 576 -13.98 55.57 -1.25
CA VAL A 576 -15.37 55.10 -1.11
C VAL A 576 -16.33 56.15 -1.72
N ARG A 577 -16.42 56.20 -3.06
CA ARG A 577 -17.56 56.72 -3.84
C ARG A 577 -17.81 55.85 -5.09
N PRO A 578 -19.08 55.68 -5.52
CA PRO A 578 -19.48 54.64 -6.47
C PRO A 578 -19.10 54.97 -7.94
N LYS A 579 -18.80 53.93 -8.73
CA LYS A 579 -18.87 53.94 -10.20
C LYS A 579 -19.63 52.68 -10.63
N ARG A 580 -20.55 52.84 -11.60
CA ARG A 580 -21.59 51.89 -12.07
C ARG A 580 -21.02 50.55 -12.55
N SER A 581 -21.79 49.47 -12.30
CA SER A 581 -21.59 48.14 -12.89
C SER A 581 -21.63 48.16 -14.44
N PRO A 582 -20.93 47.23 -15.11
CA PRO A 582 -21.10 47.00 -16.55
C PRO A 582 -22.55 46.60 -16.87
N SER A 583 -23.14 47.18 -17.91
CA SER A 583 -24.47 46.76 -18.39
C SER A 583 -24.42 45.31 -18.88
N ASN A 584 -25.26 44.43 -18.31
CA ASN A 584 -25.52 43.03 -18.70
C ASN A 584 -24.72 41.89 -18.01
N SER A 585 -24.22 42.03 -16.78
CA SER A 585 -23.65 40.89 -16.01
C SER A 585 -24.71 39.81 -15.73
N THR A 586 -24.35 38.52 -15.89
CA THR A 586 -25.28 37.40 -15.60
C THR A 586 -25.57 37.26 -14.10
N VAL A 587 -24.63 37.73 -13.28
CA VAL A 587 -24.61 37.52 -11.84
C VAL A 587 -25.43 38.57 -11.09
N ASP A 588 -25.67 39.75 -11.69
CA ASP A 588 -26.33 40.88 -11.02
C ASP A 588 -27.80 40.58 -10.66
N SER A 589 -28.43 39.66 -11.40
CA SER A 589 -29.81 39.20 -11.14
C SER A 589 -29.95 38.29 -9.92
N PHE A 590 -28.85 37.81 -9.31
CA PHE A 590 -28.90 36.84 -8.22
C PHE A 590 -29.29 37.45 -6.86
N GLN A 591 -30.58 37.70 -6.60
CA GLN A 591 -31.02 38.41 -5.38
C GLN A 591 -30.72 37.64 -4.10
N ASN A 592 -30.24 38.36 -3.06
CA ASN A 592 -29.84 37.78 -1.77
C ASN A 592 -28.85 36.60 -1.89
N GLY A 593 -28.04 36.57 -2.96
CA GLY A 593 -27.20 35.43 -3.33
C GLY A 593 -26.27 34.95 -2.21
N LEU A 594 -25.79 35.86 -1.37
CA LEU A 594 -24.92 35.51 -0.24
C LEU A 594 -25.64 34.67 0.83
N ILE A 595 -26.87 35.05 1.21
CA ILE A 595 -27.70 34.29 2.17
C ILE A 595 -28.06 32.93 1.57
N VAL A 596 -28.49 32.92 0.29
CA VAL A 596 -28.81 31.69 -0.46
C VAL A 596 -27.60 30.74 -0.48
N SER A 597 -26.40 31.28 -0.72
CA SER A 597 -25.17 30.52 -0.71
C SER A 597 -24.82 29.97 0.67
N GLN A 598 -24.91 30.78 1.72
CA GLN A 598 -24.62 30.37 3.09
C GLN A 598 -25.53 29.24 3.54
N ASP A 599 -26.84 29.38 3.33
CA ASP A 599 -27.83 28.41 3.76
C ASP A 599 -27.73 27.10 2.97
N LEU A 600 -27.52 27.19 1.65
CA LEU A 600 -27.19 26.01 0.84
C LEU A 600 -25.93 25.31 1.38
N SER A 601 -24.86 26.06 1.65
CA SER A 601 -23.58 25.49 2.08
C SER A 601 -23.68 24.76 3.42
N LYS A 602 -24.47 25.28 4.38
CA LYS A 602 -24.74 24.59 5.65
C LYS A 602 -25.42 23.24 5.44
N GLY A 603 -26.45 23.20 4.58
CA GLY A 603 -27.12 21.94 4.24
C GLY A 603 -26.20 20.94 3.54
N VAL A 604 -25.37 21.41 2.61
CA VAL A 604 -24.39 20.56 1.91
C VAL A 604 -23.32 20.02 2.88
N ASP A 605 -22.85 20.81 3.83
CA ASP A 605 -21.92 20.34 4.87
C ASP A 605 -22.52 19.21 5.72
N LEU A 606 -23.80 19.32 6.09
CA LEU A 606 -24.52 18.27 6.80
C LEU A 606 -24.67 17.00 5.95
N LEU A 607 -24.99 17.12 4.66
CA LEU A 607 -25.02 15.99 3.73
C LEU A 607 -23.65 15.31 3.62
N ARG A 608 -22.57 16.08 3.52
CA ARG A 608 -21.20 15.56 3.50
C ARG A 608 -20.87 14.76 4.77
N LYS A 609 -21.25 15.28 5.94
CA LYS A 609 -21.12 14.56 7.22
C LYS A 609 -21.92 13.26 7.24
N MET A 610 -23.15 13.26 6.73
CA MET A 610 -23.96 12.03 6.56
C MET A 610 -23.30 11.03 5.59
N GLY A 611 -22.77 11.52 4.47
CA GLY A 611 -22.04 10.71 3.49
C GLY A 611 -20.78 10.06 4.07
N ASN A 612 -20.02 10.79 4.89
CA ASN A 612 -18.85 10.26 5.61
C ASN A 612 -19.25 9.14 6.58
N LEU A 613 -20.35 9.33 7.32
CA LEU A 613 -20.89 8.29 8.20
C LEU A 613 -21.33 7.06 7.41
N TYR A 614 -22.01 7.25 6.28
CA TYR A 614 -22.41 6.14 5.40
C TYR A 614 -21.21 5.40 4.80
N GLY A 615 -20.15 6.12 4.40
CA GLY A 615 -18.88 5.52 3.96
C GLY A 615 -18.24 4.62 5.02
N LYS A 616 -18.55 4.85 6.30
CA LYS A 616 -18.15 4.02 7.45
C LYS A 616 -19.29 3.17 8.02
N LYS A 617 -20.36 2.92 7.26
CA LYS A 617 -21.53 2.13 7.71
C LYS A 617 -21.17 0.74 8.26
N ARG A 618 -20.16 0.07 7.68
CA ARG A 618 -19.67 -1.22 8.20
C ARG A 618 -19.21 -1.12 9.66
N VAL A 619 -18.55 -0.02 10.01
CA VAL A 619 -18.09 0.27 11.37
C VAL A 619 -19.28 0.48 12.30
N LEU A 620 -20.27 1.27 11.87
CA LEU A 620 -21.53 1.44 12.60
C LEU A 620 -22.24 0.10 12.85
N ASN A 621 -22.30 -0.76 11.83
CA ASN A 621 -22.91 -2.09 11.93
C ASN A 621 -22.12 -3.04 12.84
N MET A 622 -20.79 -2.93 12.92
CA MET A 622 -19.97 -3.73 13.84
C MET A 622 -20.30 -3.41 15.31
N VAL A 623 -20.45 -2.12 15.63
CA VAL A 623 -20.86 -1.71 16.99
C VAL A 623 -22.26 -2.23 17.31
N VAL A 624 -23.20 -2.10 16.36
CA VAL A 624 -24.56 -2.64 16.48
C VAL A 624 -24.57 -4.16 16.67
N ALA A 625 -23.67 -4.89 15.99
CA ALA A 625 -23.55 -6.35 16.10
C ALA A 625 -22.99 -6.81 17.46
N GLY A 626 -22.36 -5.93 18.23
CA GLY A 626 -21.93 -6.19 19.60
C GLY A 626 -23.07 -6.50 20.57
N GLY A 627 -24.31 -6.16 20.21
CA GLY A 627 -25.51 -6.49 20.96
C GLY A 627 -25.60 -5.82 22.34
N LYS A 628 -26.56 -6.27 23.14
CA LYS A 628 -26.90 -5.64 24.44
C LYS A 628 -25.71 -5.49 25.39
N GLU A 629 -24.78 -6.45 25.39
CA GLU A 629 -23.58 -6.44 26.23
C GLU A 629 -22.72 -5.18 26.00
N VAL A 630 -22.49 -4.82 24.73
CA VAL A 630 -21.71 -3.63 24.36
C VAL A 630 -22.42 -2.34 24.77
N PHE A 631 -23.71 -2.21 24.47
CA PHE A 631 -24.47 -0.98 24.77
C PHE A 631 -24.71 -0.79 26.27
N GLN A 632 -24.86 -1.86 27.03
CA GLN A 632 -24.95 -1.79 28.48
C GLN A 632 -23.65 -1.28 29.09
N GLU A 633 -22.51 -1.71 28.56
CA GLU A 633 -21.21 -1.23 29.03
C GLU A 633 -20.97 0.24 28.68
N ILE A 634 -21.44 0.71 27.52
CA ILE A 634 -21.42 2.14 27.18
C ILE A 634 -22.27 2.94 28.17
N GLN A 635 -23.46 2.46 28.54
CA GLN A 635 -24.32 3.11 29.54
C GLN A 635 -23.69 3.12 30.94
N ASN A 636 -22.95 2.06 31.32
CA ASN A 636 -22.23 2.03 32.59
C ASN A 636 -21.16 3.14 32.67
N MET A 637 -20.57 3.52 31.54
CA MET A 637 -19.57 4.58 31.45
C MET A 637 -20.18 5.98 31.26
N ILE A 638 -21.28 6.07 30.52
CA ILE A 638 -21.97 7.32 30.22
C ILE A 638 -23.39 7.22 30.76
N ALA A 639 -23.60 7.62 32.01
CA ALA A 639 -24.89 7.49 32.70
C ALA A 639 -26.07 8.20 32.01
N SER A 640 -25.79 9.23 31.19
CA SER A 640 -26.81 9.96 30.41
C SER A 640 -27.29 9.21 29.16
N VAL A 641 -26.64 8.10 28.80
CA VAL A 641 -26.98 7.27 27.64
C VAL A 641 -27.89 6.13 28.07
N ASN A 642 -29.00 5.95 27.37
CA ASN A 642 -29.85 4.76 27.49
C ASN A 642 -29.42 3.72 26.44
N SER A 643 -29.06 2.51 26.87
CA SER A 643 -28.50 1.46 26.01
C SER A 643 -29.44 1.04 24.89
N GLU A 644 -30.72 0.78 25.20
CA GLU A 644 -31.75 0.39 24.21
C GLU A 644 -32.02 1.51 23.19
N LYS A 645 -32.08 2.75 23.66
CA LYS A 645 -32.24 3.94 22.80
C LYS A 645 -31.03 4.11 21.88
N LEU A 646 -29.81 4.01 22.42
CA LEU A 646 -28.57 4.16 21.64
C LEU A 646 -28.46 3.08 20.56
N GLU A 647 -28.73 1.82 20.92
CA GLU A 647 -28.74 0.70 19.97
C GLU A 647 -29.78 0.92 18.86
N SER A 648 -31.00 1.33 19.25
CA SER A 648 -32.10 1.62 18.32
C SER A 648 -31.78 2.77 17.38
N GLU A 649 -31.23 3.88 17.90
CA GLU A 649 -30.83 5.04 17.10
C GLU A 649 -29.69 4.72 16.12
N MET A 650 -28.68 3.94 16.54
CA MET A 650 -27.61 3.49 15.64
C MET A 650 -28.14 2.57 14.53
N LYS A 651 -29.03 1.62 14.86
CA LYS A 651 -29.70 0.75 13.87
C LYS A 651 -30.54 1.56 12.90
N LYS A 652 -31.37 2.46 13.41
CA LYS A 652 -32.25 3.32 12.61
C LYS A 652 -31.42 4.22 11.69
N THR A 653 -30.38 4.86 12.20
CA THR A 653 -29.47 5.71 11.41
C THR A 653 -28.81 4.92 10.28
N SER A 654 -28.34 3.70 10.54
CA SER A 654 -27.78 2.82 9.51
C SER A 654 -28.81 2.49 8.40
N GLY A 655 -30.06 2.24 8.78
CA GLY A 655 -31.16 2.00 7.85
C GLY A 655 -31.59 3.24 7.05
N ASP A 656 -31.68 4.39 7.70
CA ASP A 656 -32.10 5.65 7.07
C ASP A 656 -31.04 6.14 6.07
N LEU A 657 -29.74 5.98 6.37
CA LEU A 657 -28.67 6.27 5.41
C LEU A 657 -28.68 5.30 4.21
N GLU A 658 -29.07 4.03 4.41
CA GLU A 658 -29.25 3.08 3.30
C GLU A 658 -30.43 3.46 2.38
N LYS A 659 -31.52 3.93 2.96
CA LYS A 659 -32.65 4.49 2.21
C LYS A 659 -32.22 5.72 1.41
N MET A 660 -31.45 6.64 2.01
CA MET A 660 -30.90 7.78 1.28
C MET A 660 -30.01 7.35 0.12
N ASN A 661 -29.12 6.38 0.32
CA ASN A 661 -28.28 5.85 -0.75
C ASN A 661 -29.13 5.20 -1.86
N SER A 662 -30.22 4.51 -1.51
CA SER A 662 -31.15 3.93 -2.48
C SER A 662 -31.89 5.02 -3.27
N ASN A 663 -32.35 6.08 -2.60
CA ASN A 663 -32.97 7.24 -3.26
C ASN A 663 -31.98 7.95 -4.19
N ALA A 664 -30.71 8.06 -3.80
CA ALA A 664 -29.64 8.62 -4.64
C ALA A 664 -29.38 7.80 -5.91
N LYS A 665 -29.62 6.47 -5.89
CA LYS A 665 -29.51 5.62 -7.09
C LYS A 665 -30.59 5.91 -8.14
N ILE A 666 -31.78 6.37 -7.71
CA ILE A 666 -32.92 6.64 -8.61
C ILE A 666 -32.60 7.80 -9.53
N ASN A 667 -31.95 8.84 -9.00
CA ASN A 667 -31.59 10.02 -9.77
C ASN A 667 -30.13 10.44 -9.51
N PRO A 668 -29.15 9.79 -10.16
CA PRO A 668 -27.73 10.07 -9.96
C PRO A 668 -27.31 11.45 -10.50
N ASN A 669 -28.12 12.06 -11.39
CA ASN A 669 -27.92 13.37 -11.98
C ASN A 669 -29.17 14.24 -11.75
N PRO A 670 -29.42 14.65 -10.49
CA PRO A 670 -30.68 15.27 -10.11
C PRO A 670 -30.88 16.64 -10.75
N SER A 671 -32.13 17.01 -11.00
CA SER A 671 -32.52 18.40 -11.23
C SER A 671 -32.48 19.18 -9.91
N LEU A 672 -32.52 20.51 -9.98
CA LEU A 672 -32.60 21.35 -8.76
C LEU A 672 -33.82 20.98 -7.90
N GLN A 673 -34.98 20.72 -8.51
CA GLN A 673 -36.17 20.28 -7.77
C GLN A 673 -35.92 18.98 -6.97
N VAL A 674 -35.29 17.98 -7.61
CA VAL A 674 -34.96 16.70 -6.96
C VAL A 674 -33.91 16.88 -5.86
N MET A 675 -32.99 17.84 -6.02
CA MET A 675 -32.06 18.22 -4.95
C MET A 675 -32.80 18.81 -3.74
N GLY A 676 -33.84 19.63 -3.97
CA GLY A 676 -34.71 20.14 -2.90
C GLY A 676 -35.43 19.03 -2.14
N GLU A 677 -36.02 18.07 -2.86
CA GLU A 677 -36.66 16.88 -2.27
C GLU A 677 -35.67 16.00 -1.49
N PHE A 678 -34.41 15.94 -1.96
CA PHE A 678 -33.37 15.18 -1.27
C PHE A 678 -32.97 15.81 0.07
N PHE A 679 -32.89 17.15 0.16
CA PHE A 679 -32.70 17.84 1.44
C PHE A 679 -33.88 17.64 2.39
N GLU A 680 -35.10 17.64 1.87
CA GLU A 680 -36.30 17.36 2.66
C GLU A 680 -36.24 15.96 3.27
N ASN A 681 -35.89 14.95 2.47
CA ASN A 681 -35.68 13.59 2.95
C ASN A 681 -34.55 13.52 4.00
N ALA A 682 -33.41 14.18 3.75
CA ALA A 682 -32.29 14.22 4.69
C ALA A 682 -32.67 14.84 6.05
N SER A 683 -33.54 15.86 6.06
CA SER A 683 -34.00 16.53 7.28
C SER A 683 -34.76 15.61 8.26
N THR A 684 -35.31 14.50 7.75
CA THR A 684 -36.04 13.51 8.57
C THR A 684 -35.10 12.63 9.40
N ILE A 685 -33.81 12.59 9.06
CA ILE A 685 -32.81 11.75 9.73
C ILE A 685 -32.31 12.43 11.00
N HIS A 686 -32.57 11.80 12.13
CA HIS A 686 -32.23 12.34 13.45
C HIS A 686 -30.77 12.07 13.83
N GLY A 687 -30.21 10.94 13.37
CA GLY A 687 -28.91 10.45 13.78
C GLY A 687 -28.95 9.76 15.14
N VAL A 688 -27.79 9.74 15.81
CA VAL A 688 -27.58 9.16 17.14
C VAL A 688 -27.43 10.29 18.15
N SER A 689 -28.26 10.30 19.19
CA SER A 689 -28.37 11.37 20.18
C SER A 689 -27.25 11.30 21.23
N ILE A 690 -25.99 11.37 20.79
CA ILE A 690 -24.80 11.32 21.64
C ILE A 690 -23.72 12.27 21.13
N ASP A 691 -22.95 12.86 22.04
CA ASP A 691 -21.68 13.48 21.65
C ASP A 691 -20.71 12.37 21.23
N SER A 692 -20.40 12.31 19.93
CA SER A 692 -19.56 11.28 19.34
C SER A 692 -18.18 11.23 20.00
N LYS A 693 -17.65 12.36 20.50
CA LYS A 693 -16.35 12.40 21.16
C LYS A 693 -16.29 11.48 22.38
N LEU A 694 -17.41 11.31 23.09
CA LEU A 694 -17.51 10.40 24.24
C LEU A 694 -17.35 8.93 23.85
N LEU A 695 -17.71 8.56 22.62
CA LEU A 695 -17.47 7.21 22.08
C LEU A 695 -15.98 6.97 21.81
N GLN A 696 -15.24 8.01 21.43
CA GLN A 696 -13.79 7.93 21.24
C GLN A 696 -13.04 7.94 22.58
N ASP A 697 -13.45 8.78 23.52
CA ASP A 697 -12.86 8.92 24.85
C ASP A 697 -13.95 9.41 25.82
N PRO A 698 -14.34 8.66 26.87
CA PRO A 698 -13.61 7.55 27.48
C PRO A 698 -13.95 6.14 26.98
N VAL A 699 -15.02 5.95 26.19
CA VAL A 699 -15.57 4.62 25.92
C VAL A 699 -14.58 3.71 25.20
N ALA A 700 -14.11 4.09 24.01
CA ALA A 700 -13.18 3.25 23.24
C ALA A 700 -11.86 3.01 23.99
N ALA A 701 -11.32 4.03 24.65
CA ALA A 701 -10.08 3.91 25.44
C ALA A 701 -10.21 2.90 26.60
N SER A 702 -11.40 2.81 27.21
CA SER A 702 -11.70 1.80 28.23
C SER A 702 -11.90 0.42 27.62
N PHE A 703 -12.63 0.32 26.50
CA PHE A 703 -12.92 -0.94 25.82
C PHE A 703 -11.64 -1.62 25.30
N GLU A 704 -10.63 -0.87 24.85
CA GLU A 704 -9.32 -1.41 24.45
C GLU A 704 -8.66 -2.25 25.57
N LYS A 705 -8.90 -1.89 26.84
CA LYS A 705 -8.35 -2.53 28.05
C LYS A 705 -9.25 -3.63 28.63
N SER A 706 -10.42 -3.88 28.06
CA SER A 706 -11.37 -4.86 28.56
C SER A 706 -10.86 -6.30 28.36
N SER A 707 -11.06 -7.17 29.35
CA SER A 707 -10.79 -8.61 29.23
C SER A 707 -11.89 -9.37 28.47
N ASN A 708 -13.05 -8.74 28.24
CA ASN A 708 -14.12 -9.33 27.43
C ASN A 708 -13.83 -9.10 25.94
N GLN A 709 -13.54 -10.18 25.21
CA GLN A 709 -13.19 -10.13 23.78
C GLN A 709 -14.27 -9.45 22.91
N LYS A 710 -15.56 -9.56 23.24
CA LYS A 710 -16.61 -8.87 22.47
C LYS A 710 -16.55 -7.36 22.66
N ILE A 711 -16.34 -6.90 23.90
CA ILE A 711 -16.21 -5.47 24.23
C ILE A 711 -14.92 -4.91 23.62
N GLN A 712 -13.81 -5.63 23.76
CA GLN A 712 -12.53 -5.24 23.16
C GLN A 712 -12.61 -5.14 21.62
N SER A 713 -13.35 -6.04 20.97
CA SER A 713 -13.46 -6.08 19.50
C SER A 713 -14.12 -4.83 18.88
N VAL A 714 -14.95 -4.10 19.65
CA VAL A 714 -15.66 -2.90 19.15
C VAL A 714 -14.96 -1.59 19.54
N ALA A 715 -13.83 -1.64 20.22
CA ALA A 715 -13.10 -0.44 20.66
C ALA A 715 -12.63 0.44 19.47
N VAL A 716 -11.95 -0.15 18.48
CA VAL A 716 -11.50 0.56 17.26
C VAL A 716 -12.69 1.10 16.45
N PRO A 717 -13.78 0.33 16.25
CA PRO A 717 -15.02 0.86 15.69
C PRO A 717 -15.58 2.09 16.41
N LEU A 718 -15.64 2.06 17.75
CA LEU A 718 -16.14 3.19 18.56
C LEU A 718 -15.24 4.43 18.44
N LYS A 719 -13.91 4.24 18.44
CA LYS A 719 -12.93 5.31 18.18
C LYS A 719 -13.15 5.97 16.82
N THR A 720 -13.42 5.17 15.80
CA THR A 720 -13.70 5.67 14.44
C THR A 720 -15.02 6.45 14.41
N LEU A 721 -16.09 5.91 15.00
CA LEU A 721 -17.38 6.60 15.07
C LEU A 721 -17.29 7.90 15.88
N GLY A 722 -16.44 7.96 16.91
CA GLY A 722 -16.31 9.15 17.73
C GLY A 722 -15.70 10.36 17.00
N SER A 723 -14.92 10.11 15.95
CA SER A 723 -14.40 11.16 15.05
C SER A 723 -15.43 11.71 14.05
N LEU A 724 -16.62 11.12 13.97
CA LEU A 724 -17.66 11.46 13.00
C LEU A 724 -18.84 12.19 13.65
N GLN A 725 -19.52 13.05 12.89
CA GLN A 725 -20.81 13.60 13.32
C GLN A 725 -21.86 12.49 13.31
N LEU A 726 -22.46 12.19 14.47
CA LEU A 726 -23.53 11.18 14.58
C LEU A 726 -24.91 11.80 14.79
N TYR A 727 -24.99 12.96 15.44
CA TYR A 727 -26.25 13.65 15.74
C TYR A 727 -26.59 14.69 14.67
N PHE A 728 -27.70 14.51 13.96
CA PHE A 728 -28.10 15.38 12.84
C PHE A 728 -29.36 16.22 13.10
N SER A 729 -30.08 15.95 14.21
CA SER A 729 -31.33 16.66 14.52
C SER A 729 -31.15 18.18 14.67
N ASN A 730 -29.98 18.63 15.17
CA ASN A 730 -29.66 20.06 15.29
C ASN A 730 -29.52 20.77 13.93
N GLY A 731 -29.29 20.03 12.84
CA GLY A 731 -29.13 20.57 11.48
C GLY A 731 -30.42 20.63 10.66
N ARG A 732 -31.59 20.35 11.27
CA ARG A 732 -32.88 20.33 10.55
C ARG A 732 -33.26 21.68 9.93
N SER A 733 -33.09 22.75 10.69
CA SER A 733 -33.33 24.10 10.20
C SER A 733 -32.42 24.41 9.01
N ASP A 734 -31.16 23.98 9.06
CA ASP A 734 -30.19 24.20 7.99
C ASP A 734 -30.57 23.44 6.71
N PHE A 735 -31.07 22.19 6.81
CA PHE A 735 -31.62 21.48 5.65
C PHE A 735 -32.83 22.18 5.05
N LYS A 736 -33.72 22.75 5.88
CA LYS A 736 -34.89 23.47 5.39
C LYS A 736 -34.50 24.78 4.69
N SER A 737 -33.55 25.52 5.26
CA SER A 737 -33.01 26.74 4.64
C SER A 737 -32.25 26.43 3.34
N ALA A 738 -31.51 25.32 3.28
CA ALA A 738 -30.86 24.84 2.07
C ALA A 738 -31.88 24.45 0.99
N GLN A 739 -32.97 23.77 1.34
CA GLN A 739 -34.07 23.46 0.43
C GLN A 739 -34.68 24.74 -0.18
N LEU A 740 -34.96 25.76 0.64
CA LEU A 740 -35.47 27.05 0.15
C LEU A 740 -34.46 27.76 -0.76
N SER A 741 -33.17 27.61 -0.47
CA SER A 741 -32.09 28.16 -1.29
C SER A 741 -32.04 27.49 -2.68
N ILE A 742 -32.32 26.19 -2.77
CA ILE A 742 -32.46 25.48 -4.05
C ILE A 742 -33.61 26.05 -4.88
N SER A 743 -34.76 26.34 -4.29
CA SER A 743 -35.88 26.97 -5.01
C SER A 743 -35.51 28.35 -5.58
N LYS A 744 -34.82 29.18 -4.79
CA LYS A 744 -34.34 30.50 -5.25
C LYS A 744 -33.28 30.39 -6.35
N LEU A 745 -32.39 29.40 -6.26
CA LEU A 745 -31.42 29.11 -7.31
C LEU A 745 -32.09 28.65 -8.59
N GLN A 746 -33.16 27.87 -8.46
CA GLN A 746 -33.94 27.39 -9.59
C GLN A 746 -34.57 28.56 -10.36
N GLU A 747 -35.17 29.54 -9.66
CA GLU A 747 -35.68 30.78 -10.28
C GLU A 747 -34.56 31.59 -10.94
N TYR A 748 -33.42 31.77 -10.25
CA TYR A 748 -32.28 32.51 -10.78
C TYR A 748 -31.72 31.87 -12.06
N PHE A 749 -31.46 30.56 -12.06
CA PHE A 749 -30.94 29.87 -13.24
C PHE A 749 -31.97 29.82 -14.37
N ASP A 750 -33.26 29.67 -14.07
CA ASP A 750 -34.31 29.75 -15.09
C ASP A 750 -34.32 31.12 -15.77
N GLN A 751 -34.16 32.21 -15.00
CA GLN A 751 -34.06 33.56 -15.55
C GLN A 751 -32.78 33.74 -16.40
N VAL A 752 -31.62 33.33 -15.87
CA VAL A 752 -30.32 33.50 -16.56
C VAL A 752 -30.27 32.69 -17.85
N PHE A 753 -30.78 31.46 -17.85
CA PHE A 753 -30.78 30.58 -19.02
C PHE A 753 -32.06 30.68 -19.88
N SER A 754 -33.00 31.57 -19.50
CA SER A 754 -34.27 31.79 -20.20
C SER A 754 -35.14 30.53 -20.33
N ILE A 755 -35.22 29.73 -19.25
CA ILE A 755 -36.00 28.50 -19.17
C ILE A 755 -37.44 28.85 -18.82
N GLN A 756 -38.40 28.57 -19.71
CA GLN A 756 -39.83 28.76 -19.40
C GLN A 756 -40.37 27.54 -18.62
N ARG A 757 -40.72 27.75 -17.35
CA ARG A 757 -41.54 26.82 -16.56
C ARG A 757 -42.92 27.42 -16.37
N LYS A 758 -44.00 26.66 -16.61
CA LYS A 758 -45.38 27.12 -16.33
C LYS A 758 -45.51 27.40 -14.83
N SER A 759 -45.67 28.65 -14.43
CA SER A 759 -45.70 29.04 -13.01
C SER A 759 -47.06 28.76 -12.37
N HIS A 760 -47.04 28.23 -11.15
CA HIS A 760 -48.14 28.37 -10.21
C HIS A 760 -47.70 29.44 -9.20
N ASN A 761 -48.14 30.68 -9.41
CA ASN A 761 -47.89 31.78 -8.48
C ASN A 761 -48.90 31.70 -7.33
N ALA A 762 -48.41 31.87 -6.09
CA ALA A 762 -49.21 32.26 -4.95
C ALA A 762 -48.48 33.43 -4.26
N GLU A 763 -48.91 34.65 -4.58
CA GLU A 763 -48.69 35.83 -3.75
C GLU A 763 -49.93 36.04 -2.88
N SER A 764 -49.72 36.23 -1.58
CA SER A 764 -50.74 36.60 -0.61
C SER A 764 -50.51 38.02 -0.14
N GLU A 765 -51.53 38.87 -0.30
CA GLU A 765 -51.72 40.13 0.45
C GLU A 765 -53.07 40.06 1.23
N PRO A 766 -53.28 40.91 2.24
CA PRO A 766 -53.87 40.50 3.52
C PRO A 766 -55.40 40.47 3.57
N LEU A 767 -55.91 39.63 4.48
CA LEU A 767 -57.33 39.33 4.69
C LEU A 767 -58.15 40.53 5.19
N ASN A 768 -59.31 40.74 4.56
CA ASN A 768 -60.40 41.58 5.06
C ASN A 768 -61.62 40.70 5.43
N PHE A 769 -62.34 41.07 6.49
CA PHE A 769 -63.09 40.16 7.38
C PHE A 769 -64.49 39.71 6.89
N GLU A 770 -64.87 39.97 5.64
CA GLU A 770 -66.25 39.71 5.16
C GLU A 770 -66.44 38.39 4.40
N THR A 771 -65.39 37.63 4.07
CA THR A 771 -65.49 36.50 3.13
C THR A 771 -65.76 35.12 3.77
N ILE A 772 -66.03 35.04 5.07
CA ILE A 772 -66.17 33.76 5.78
C ILE A 772 -67.47 33.00 5.40
N GLY A 773 -68.49 33.69 4.88
CA GLY A 773 -69.76 33.06 4.49
C GLY A 773 -69.72 32.24 3.19
N ILE A 774 -68.78 32.52 2.27
CA ILE A 774 -68.76 31.92 0.92
C ILE A 774 -67.82 30.70 0.85
N TYR A 775 -66.74 30.69 1.64
CA TYR A 775 -65.76 29.58 1.62
C TYR A 775 -66.26 28.26 2.24
N GLY A 776 -67.31 28.30 3.07
CA GLY A 776 -67.93 27.08 3.60
C GLY A 776 -68.55 26.18 2.52
N GLY A 777 -69.10 26.79 1.46
CA GLY A 777 -69.70 26.05 0.33
C GLY A 777 -68.66 25.45 -0.61
N PHE A 778 -67.59 26.20 -0.91
CA PHE A 778 -66.51 25.72 -1.79
C PHE A 778 -65.62 24.66 -1.14
N GLY A 779 -65.45 24.70 0.19
CA GLY A 779 -64.69 23.69 0.93
C GLY A 779 -65.27 22.28 0.77
N LEU A 780 -66.59 22.14 0.80
CA LEU A 780 -67.26 20.83 0.62
C LEU A 780 -67.11 20.29 -0.81
N ILE A 781 -67.19 21.17 -1.81
CA ILE A 781 -66.99 20.78 -3.23
C ILE A 781 -65.53 20.38 -3.46
N PHE A 782 -64.58 21.12 -2.89
CA PHE A 782 -63.15 20.81 -3.00
C PHE A 782 -62.81 19.46 -2.35
N ILE A 783 -63.37 19.17 -1.18
CA ILE A 783 -63.20 17.88 -0.50
C ILE A 783 -63.79 16.74 -1.33
N ALA A 784 -64.98 16.92 -1.93
CA ALA A 784 -65.57 15.92 -2.82
C ALA A 784 -64.72 15.66 -4.07
N THR A 785 -64.16 16.71 -4.68
CA THR A 785 -63.23 16.56 -5.82
C THR A 785 -61.89 15.95 -5.42
N LEU A 786 -61.38 16.23 -4.21
CA LEU A 786 -60.15 15.67 -3.69
C LEU A 786 -60.30 14.17 -3.39
N ILE A 787 -61.43 13.76 -2.81
CA ILE A 787 -61.78 12.34 -2.61
C ILE A 787 -61.91 11.65 -3.97
N GLY A 788 -62.56 12.30 -4.95
CA GLY A 788 -62.63 11.82 -6.33
C GLY A 788 -61.25 11.62 -6.97
N PHE A 789 -60.34 12.59 -6.82
CA PHE A 789 -58.97 12.51 -7.32
C PHE A 789 -58.15 11.45 -6.61
N ILE A 790 -58.30 11.27 -5.30
CA ILE A 790 -57.64 10.20 -4.54
C ILE A 790 -58.14 8.83 -5.03
N PHE A 791 -59.44 8.69 -5.30
CA PHE A 791 -60.00 7.47 -5.87
C PHE A 791 -59.48 7.23 -7.29
N LEU A 792 -59.40 8.27 -8.12
CA LEU A 792 -58.84 8.21 -9.47
C LEU A 792 -57.34 7.83 -9.44
N SER A 793 -56.57 8.44 -8.54
CA SER A 793 -55.14 8.18 -8.33
C SER A 793 -54.91 6.76 -7.83
N ARG A 794 -55.74 6.28 -6.90
CA ARG A 794 -55.70 4.91 -6.39
C ARG A 794 -56.09 3.91 -7.48
N CYS A 795 -57.05 4.24 -8.34
CA CYS A 795 -57.37 3.47 -9.55
C CYS A 795 -56.18 3.44 -10.52
N ILE A 796 -55.54 4.58 -10.84
CA ILE A 796 -54.39 4.67 -11.76
C ILE A 796 -53.16 3.92 -11.22
N VAL A 797 -52.88 4.02 -9.91
CA VAL A 797 -51.78 3.29 -9.27
C VAL A 797 -52.06 1.80 -9.21
N ASN A 798 -53.30 1.38 -8.93
CA ASN A 798 -53.68 -0.04 -9.04
C ASN A 798 -53.64 -0.54 -10.49
N ASP A 799 -53.99 0.29 -11.47
CA ASP A 799 -53.89 -0.06 -12.89
C ASP A 799 -52.43 -0.21 -13.33
N ARG A 800 -51.53 0.67 -12.85
CA ARG A 800 -50.08 0.54 -13.05
C ARG A 800 -49.49 -0.70 -12.37
N LYS A 801 -49.91 -1.02 -11.14
CA LYS A 801 -49.54 -2.28 -10.46
C LYS A 801 -50.08 -3.53 -11.16
N ARG A 802 -51.21 -3.40 -11.88
CA ARG A 802 -51.80 -4.45 -12.74
C ARG A 802 -51.18 -4.52 -14.13
N SER A 803 -50.33 -3.57 -14.52
CA SER A 803 -49.72 -3.53 -15.86
C SER A 803 -48.19 -3.72 -15.85
N ASP A 804 -47.54 -3.75 -14.68
CA ASP A 804 -46.15 -4.20 -14.51
C ASP A 804 -46.09 -5.71 -14.23
N PRO A 805 -45.66 -6.54 -15.19
CA PRO A 805 -45.75 -7.98 -15.06
C PRO A 805 -44.73 -8.63 -14.11
N ASN A 806 -43.74 -7.87 -13.64
CA ASN A 806 -42.74 -8.35 -12.68
C ASN A 806 -43.15 -8.08 -11.23
N TYR A 807 -44.34 -7.50 -11.00
CA TYR A 807 -44.88 -7.26 -9.68
C TYR A 807 -45.49 -8.54 -9.08
N TYR A 808 -45.24 -8.78 -7.78
CA TYR A 808 -45.64 -10.00 -7.06
C TYR A 808 -47.14 -10.32 -7.11
N ILE A 809 -48.00 -9.33 -7.36
CA ILE A 809 -49.46 -9.50 -7.51
C ILE A 809 -49.79 -10.42 -8.69
N HIS A 810 -49.04 -10.37 -9.80
CA HIS A 810 -49.29 -11.23 -10.96
C HIS A 810 -48.91 -12.69 -10.72
N LEU A 811 -47.93 -12.97 -9.85
CA LEU A 811 -47.57 -14.33 -9.43
C LEU A 811 -48.66 -14.93 -8.53
N LEU A 812 -49.35 -14.12 -7.72
CA LEU A 812 -50.45 -14.56 -6.87
C LEU A 812 -51.77 -14.77 -7.64
N ASP A 813 -52.05 -13.93 -8.65
CA ASP A 813 -53.29 -13.97 -9.44
C ASP A 813 -53.29 -15.02 -10.59
N SER A 814 -52.13 -15.55 -10.98
CA SER A 814 -52.00 -16.55 -12.05
C SER A 814 -52.21 -18.01 -11.59
N GLY A 815 -52.48 -18.22 -10.30
CA GLY A 815 -52.85 -19.53 -9.75
C GLY A 815 -51.78 -20.61 -9.99
N ASP A 816 -52.19 -21.82 -10.40
CA ASP A 816 -51.27 -22.93 -10.67
C ASP A 816 -50.23 -22.59 -11.76
N GLU A 817 -50.52 -21.65 -12.66
CA GLU A 817 -49.65 -21.32 -13.80
C GLU A 817 -48.35 -20.62 -13.40
N SER A 818 -48.30 -19.98 -12.22
CA SER A 818 -47.09 -19.38 -11.63
C SER A 818 -46.30 -20.34 -10.74
N VAL A 819 -46.82 -21.54 -10.48
CA VAL A 819 -46.15 -22.54 -9.66
C VAL A 819 -44.98 -23.15 -10.44
N LEU A 820 -43.79 -23.14 -9.82
CA LEU A 820 -42.63 -23.88 -10.32
C LEU A 820 -42.93 -25.38 -10.22
N THR A 821 -42.86 -26.06 -11.34
CA THR A 821 -43.10 -27.49 -11.43
C THR A 821 -41.80 -28.22 -11.71
N THR A 822 -41.50 -29.22 -10.89
CA THR A 822 -40.31 -30.04 -11.06
C THR A 822 -40.56 -31.16 -12.06
N SER A 823 -39.73 -31.27 -13.10
CA SER A 823 -39.76 -32.37 -14.06
C SER A 823 -38.37 -33.03 -14.14
N LYS A 824 -38.34 -34.36 -14.09
CA LYS A 824 -37.09 -35.13 -14.25
C LYS A 824 -36.81 -35.35 -15.73
N ILE A 825 -35.67 -34.88 -16.19
CA ILE A 825 -35.15 -35.10 -17.54
C ILE A 825 -33.73 -35.62 -17.41
N ASP A 826 -33.41 -36.73 -18.08
CA ASP A 826 -32.08 -37.36 -18.04
C ASP A 826 -31.57 -37.61 -16.60
N GLY A 827 -32.48 -37.99 -15.70
CA GLY A 827 -32.18 -38.23 -14.28
C GLY A 827 -32.01 -36.97 -13.42
N ARG A 828 -32.08 -35.75 -13.99
CA ARG A 828 -31.96 -34.48 -13.25
C ARG A 828 -33.30 -33.78 -13.11
N SER A 829 -33.58 -33.25 -11.92
CA SER A 829 -34.76 -32.44 -11.63
C SER A 829 -34.54 -31.01 -12.12
N TYR A 830 -35.45 -30.53 -12.98
CA TYR A 830 -35.48 -29.14 -13.43
C TYR A 830 -36.80 -28.49 -13.02
N GLU A 831 -36.75 -27.23 -12.59
CA GLU A 831 -37.92 -26.43 -12.24
C GLU A 831 -38.35 -25.60 -13.46
N PHE A 832 -39.59 -25.79 -13.92
CA PHE A 832 -40.18 -25.04 -15.04
C PHE A 832 -41.48 -24.38 -14.61
N LEU A 833 -41.78 -23.19 -15.14
CA LEU A 833 -43.15 -22.68 -15.13
C LEU A 833 -43.97 -23.41 -16.19
N HIS A 834 -45.29 -23.47 -16.00
CA HIS A 834 -46.23 -24.15 -16.90
C HIS A 834 -46.10 -23.67 -18.36
N ILE A 835 -45.81 -22.39 -18.57
CA ILE A 835 -45.59 -21.81 -19.90
C ILE A 835 -44.33 -22.37 -20.59
N HIS A 836 -43.21 -22.57 -19.88
CA HIS A 836 -42.00 -23.16 -20.46
C HIS A 836 -42.23 -24.64 -20.80
N ARG A 837 -43.01 -25.35 -19.97
CA ARG A 837 -43.40 -26.74 -20.23
C ARG A 837 -44.25 -26.86 -21.49
N ALA A 838 -45.27 -26.01 -21.65
CA ALA A 838 -46.14 -26.02 -22.82
C ALA A 838 -45.34 -25.85 -24.12
N ILE A 839 -44.41 -24.89 -24.15
CA ILE A 839 -43.55 -24.66 -25.31
C ILE A 839 -42.63 -25.84 -25.55
N ARG A 840 -42.05 -26.38 -24.48
CA ARG A 840 -41.17 -27.53 -24.59
C ARG A 840 -41.88 -28.77 -25.15
N GLN A 841 -43.13 -28.98 -24.76
CA GLN A 841 -43.95 -30.11 -25.21
C GLN A 841 -44.62 -29.87 -26.57
N HIS A 842 -44.40 -28.70 -27.19
CA HIS A 842 -45.09 -28.26 -28.40
C HIS A 842 -46.63 -28.26 -28.25
N ASP A 843 -47.14 -28.08 -27.02
CA ASP A 843 -48.58 -27.99 -26.75
C ASP A 843 -49.06 -26.54 -26.87
N LEU A 844 -49.48 -26.21 -28.08
CA LEU A 844 -50.00 -24.89 -28.45
C LEU A 844 -51.30 -24.55 -27.70
N SER A 845 -52.11 -25.56 -27.34
CA SER A 845 -53.34 -25.38 -26.56
C SER A 845 -53.01 -25.03 -25.10
N ALA A 846 -52.02 -25.72 -24.50
CA ALA A 846 -51.52 -25.37 -23.19
C ALA A 846 -50.89 -23.98 -23.17
N LEU A 847 -50.08 -23.62 -24.18
CA LEU A 847 -49.48 -22.30 -24.27
C LEU A 847 -50.55 -21.19 -24.31
N LYS A 848 -51.58 -21.35 -25.16
CA LYS A 848 -52.71 -20.41 -25.22
C LYS A 848 -53.46 -20.33 -23.89
N ARG A 849 -53.64 -21.45 -23.19
CA ARG A 849 -54.26 -21.49 -21.86
C ARG A 849 -53.41 -20.76 -20.81
N CYS A 850 -52.11 -21.03 -20.73
CA CYS A 850 -51.18 -20.33 -19.83
C CYS A 850 -51.24 -18.81 -20.06
N ILE A 851 -51.18 -18.39 -21.33
CA ILE A 851 -51.26 -16.96 -21.70
C ILE A 851 -52.64 -16.37 -21.35
N LYS A 852 -53.73 -17.09 -21.60
CA LYS A 852 -55.09 -16.67 -21.23
C LYS A 852 -55.26 -16.52 -19.71
N ASN A 853 -54.57 -17.35 -18.94
CA ASN A 853 -54.56 -17.34 -17.48
C ASN A 853 -53.54 -16.33 -16.91
N GLY A 854 -52.85 -15.55 -17.77
CA GLY A 854 -51.95 -14.47 -17.36
C GLY A 854 -50.56 -14.92 -16.95
N ALA A 855 -50.08 -16.07 -17.42
CA ALA A 855 -48.69 -16.50 -17.23
C ALA A 855 -47.69 -15.44 -17.75
N ASN A 856 -46.57 -15.29 -17.04
CA ASN A 856 -45.53 -14.33 -17.41
C ASN A 856 -44.76 -14.81 -18.67
N VAL A 857 -45.09 -14.24 -19.84
CA VAL A 857 -44.45 -14.54 -21.13
C VAL A 857 -42.97 -14.17 -21.24
N ASN A 858 -42.41 -13.46 -20.25
CA ASN A 858 -40.99 -13.08 -20.15
C ASN A 858 -40.26 -13.79 -19.01
N ALA A 859 -40.87 -14.79 -18.36
CA ALA A 859 -40.26 -15.43 -17.20
C ALA A 859 -38.96 -16.17 -17.57
N TYR A 860 -37.88 -15.93 -16.85
CA TYR A 860 -36.66 -16.73 -17.04
C TYR A 860 -36.81 -18.10 -16.39
N VAL A 861 -36.30 -19.13 -17.07
CA VAL A 861 -36.09 -20.45 -16.49
C VAL A 861 -34.61 -20.81 -16.58
N TRP A 862 -34.10 -21.46 -15.53
CA TRP A 862 -32.77 -22.04 -15.54
C TRP A 862 -32.81 -23.44 -16.12
N GLN A 863 -32.24 -23.63 -17.31
CA GLN A 863 -32.21 -24.91 -18.00
C GLN A 863 -30.85 -25.13 -18.67
N LYS A 864 -30.28 -26.34 -18.50
CA LYS A 864 -28.99 -26.74 -19.11
C LYS A 864 -27.85 -25.72 -18.91
N GLY A 865 -27.80 -25.07 -17.74
CA GLY A 865 -26.77 -24.09 -17.39
C GLY A 865 -26.98 -22.69 -17.96
N LYS A 866 -28.16 -22.40 -18.53
CA LYS A 866 -28.51 -21.10 -19.11
C LYS A 866 -29.88 -20.62 -18.62
N PHE A 867 -30.06 -19.30 -18.56
CA PHE A 867 -31.34 -18.65 -18.34
C PHE A 867 -32.01 -18.36 -19.68
N TRP A 868 -33.19 -18.93 -19.91
CA TRP A 868 -33.97 -18.73 -21.13
C TRP A 868 -35.36 -18.17 -20.84
N THR A 869 -35.85 -17.28 -21.70
CA THR A 869 -37.26 -16.85 -21.70
C THR A 869 -38.11 -17.82 -22.55
N PRO A 870 -39.45 -17.81 -22.43
CA PRO A 870 -40.32 -18.60 -23.29
C PRO A 870 -40.03 -18.39 -24.78
N LEU A 871 -39.71 -17.15 -25.18
CA LEU A 871 -39.38 -16.80 -26.56
C LEU A 871 -38.06 -17.42 -27.03
N HIS A 872 -37.01 -17.44 -26.19
CA HIS A 872 -35.76 -18.14 -26.52
C HIS A 872 -35.96 -19.65 -26.71
N ILE A 873 -36.84 -20.27 -25.91
CA ILE A 873 -37.13 -21.71 -26.05
C ILE A 873 -37.88 -21.99 -27.35
N ALA A 874 -38.85 -21.14 -27.74
CA ALA A 874 -39.59 -21.30 -28.99
C ALA A 874 -38.67 -21.18 -30.21
N VAL A 875 -37.76 -20.18 -30.22
CA VAL A 875 -36.78 -19.99 -31.30
C VAL A 875 -35.81 -21.17 -31.39
N ASN A 876 -35.24 -21.61 -30.26
CA ASN A 876 -34.33 -22.77 -30.24
C ASN A 876 -35.00 -24.09 -30.68
N LYS A 877 -36.33 -24.12 -30.67
CA LYS A 877 -37.13 -25.27 -31.11
C LYS A 877 -37.68 -25.13 -32.53
N TYR A 878 -37.33 -24.07 -33.25
CA TYR A 878 -37.79 -23.79 -34.62
C TYR A 878 -39.33 -23.74 -34.71
N ASP A 879 -40.00 -23.30 -33.64
CA ASP A 879 -41.46 -23.27 -33.55
C ASP A 879 -41.99 -21.84 -33.74
N PHE A 880 -42.11 -21.45 -35.01
CA PHE A 880 -42.51 -20.11 -35.41
C PHE A 880 -43.94 -19.76 -34.95
N ASP A 881 -44.83 -20.74 -34.82
CA ASP A 881 -46.20 -20.54 -34.33
C ASP A 881 -46.21 -20.15 -32.85
N MET A 882 -45.39 -20.82 -32.03
CA MET A 882 -45.23 -20.46 -30.62
C MET A 882 -44.52 -19.12 -30.45
N ALA A 883 -43.48 -18.85 -31.25
CA ALA A 883 -42.82 -17.55 -31.25
C ALA A 883 -43.79 -16.42 -31.62
N ARG A 884 -44.62 -16.61 -32.66
CA ARG A 884 -45.67 -15.66 -33.07
C ARG A 884 -46.67 -15.41 -31.95
N ILE A 885 -47.17 -16.48 -31.30
CA ILE A 885 -48.11 -16.36 -30.19
C ILE A 885 -47.49 -15.57 -29.03
N LEU A 886 -46.23 -15.86 -28.65
CA LEU A 886 -45.56 -15.16 -27.56
C LEU A 886 -45.35 -13.66 -27.88
N LEU A 887 -44.86 -13.34 -29.08
CA LEU A 887 -44.65 -11.96 -29.54
C LEU A 887 -45.96 -11.17 -29.58
N MET A 888 -47.02 -11.75 -30.14
CA MET A 888 -48.35 -11.14 -30.19
C MET A 888 -49.00 -10.97 -28.81
N ASN A 889 -48.46 -11.63 -27.77
CA ASN A 889 -48.92 -11.52 -26.39
C ASN A 889 -47.89 -10.80 -25.49
N GLY A 890 -47.04 -9.96 -26.06
CA GLY A 890 -46.18 -9.03 -25.32
C GLY A 890 -44.90 -9.66 -24.77
N ALA A 891 -44.37 -10.69 -25.43
CA ALA A 891 -43.01 -11.16 -25.18
C ALA A 891 -41.99 -10.08 -25.59
N ASP A 892 -41.04 -9.80 -24.71
CA ASP A 892 -40.03 -8.77 -24.92
C ASP A 892 -38.84 -9.33 -25.70
N ARG A 893 -38.64 -8.79 -26.90
CA ARG A 893 -37.58 -9.17 -27.86
C ARG A 893 -36.19 -8.75 -27.39
N SER A 894 -36.09 -7.76 -26.50
CA SER A 894 -34.83 -7.19 -26.03
C SER A 894 -34.18 -7.98 -24.90
N LEU A 895 -34.93 -8.92 -24.30
CA LEU A 895 -34.41 -9.76 -23.23
C LEU A 895 -33.29 -10.67 -23.75
N LYS A 896 -32.23 -10.79 -22.95
CA LYS A 896 -31.02 -11.53 -23.30
C LYS A 896 -30.91 -12.80 -22.48
N ASP A 897 -30.44 -13.87 -23.09
CA ASP A 897 -30.08 -15.10 -22.39
C ASP A 897 -28.72 -15.00 -21.67
N SER A 898 -28.25 -16.14 -21.13
CA SER A 898 -26.95 -16.24 -20.46
C SER A 898 -25.74 -16.05 -21.36
N ASP A 899 -25.90 -16.11 -22.69
CA ASP A 899 -24.83 -15.80 -23.66
C ASP A 899 -24.91 -14.34 -24.14
N TYR A 900 -25.72 -13.51 -23.47
CA TYR A 900 -26.00 -12.10 -23.81
C TYR A 900 -26.63 -11.90 -25.20
N LYS A 901 -27.29 -12.94 -25.74
CA LYS A 901 -28.00 -12.92 -27.02
C LYS A 901 -29.50 -12.76 -26.80
N THR A 902 -30.16 -12.00 -27.67
CA THR A 902 -31.62 -11.91 -27.75
C THR A 902 -32.20 -13.13 -28.45
N ALA A 903 -33.50 -13.36 -28.30
CA ALA A 903 -34.15 -14.49 -28.97
C ALA A 903 -34.04 -14.40 -30.50
N GLU A 904 -34.00 -13.18 -31.07
CA GLU A 904 -33.83 -12.94 -32.50
C GLU A 904 -32.42 -13.32 -32.99
N GLU A 905 -31.38 -13.03 -32.18
CA GLU A 905 -29.99 -13.41 -32.45
C GLU A 905 -29.73 -14.92 -32.30
N CYS A 906 -30.69 -15.66 -31.74
CA CYS A 906 -30.63 -17.12 -31.59
C CYS A 906 -31.38 -17.88 -32.72
N ILE A 907 -31.96 -17.17 -33.69
CA ILE A 907 -32.60 -17.81 -34.86
C ILE A 907 -31.51 -18.44 -35.72
N HIS A 908 -31.68 -19.73 -36.05
CA HIS A 908 -30.73 -20.44 -36.90
C HIS A 908 -30.79 -19.91 -38.34
N GLU A 909 -29.69 -20.00 -39.09
CA GLU A 909 -29.61 -19.46 -40.45
C GLU A 909 -30.63 -20.08 -41.42
N ASP A 910 -31.06 -21.32 -41.16
CA ASP A 910 -32.01 -22.09 -41.98
C ASP A 910 -33.48 -21.96 -41.53
N ASP A 911 -33.78 -21.19 -40.48
CA ASP A 911 -35.15 -20.99 -39.96
C ASP A 911 -35.82 -19.73 -40.55
N ASP A 912 -36.13 -19.81 -41.85
CA ASP A 912 -36.75 -18.71 -42.60
C ASP A 912 -38.14 -18.34 -42.05
N ASP A 913 -38.89 -19.30 -41.50
CA ASP A 913 -40.24 -19.09 -40.99
C ASP A 913 -40.24 -18.28 -39.67
N THR A 914 -39.38 -18.62 -38.71
CA THR A 914 -39.24 -17.85 -37.47
C THR A 914 -38.67 -16.45 -37.77
N LYS A 915 -37.70 -16.35 -38.68
CA LYS A 915 -37.13 -15.06 -39.11
C LYS A 915 -38.20 -14.14 -39.70
N LYS A 916 -39.05 -14.68 -40.59
CA LYS A 916 -40.19 -13.96 -41.17
C LYS A 916 -41.17 -13.47 -40.09
N VAL A 917 -41.46 -14.28 -39.06
CA VAL A 917 -42.31 -13.85 -37.93
C VAL A 917 -41.69 -12.66 -37.18
N PHE A 918 -40.38 -12.71 -36.90
CA PHE A 918 -39.70 -11.61 -36.21
C PHE A 918 -39.68 -10.33 -37.07
N ASP A 919 -39.47 -10.43 -38.37
CA ASP A 919 -39.52 -9.28 -39.28
C ASP A 919 -40.95 -8.70 -39.42
N GLU A 920 -41.98 -9.53 -39.59
CA GLU A 920 -43.39 -9.12 -39.67
C GLU A 920 -43.87 -8.36 -38.42
N LEU A 921 -43.33 -8.72 -37.25
CA LEU A 921 -43.70 -8.15 -35.96
C LEU A 921 -42.71 -7.09 -35.46
N LYS A 922 -41.71 -6.71 -36.27
CA LYS A 922 -40.71 -5.69 -35.94
C LYS A 922 -41.38 -4.32 -35.81
N GLY A 923 -41.08 -3.59 -34.74
CA GLY A 923 -41.67 -2.28 -34.45
C GLY A 923 -43.11 -2.30 -33.94
N LYS A 924 -43.76 -3.47 -33.82
CA LYS A 924 -45.11 -3.61 -33.23
C LYS A 924 -44.98 -3.94 -31.74
N SER A 925 -45.59 -3.13 -30.88
CA SER A 925 -45.68 -3.41 -29.44
C SER A 925 -47.03 -4.04 -29.11
N TYR A 926 -47.00 -5.25 -28.55
CA TYR A 926 -48.20 -5.95 -28.10
C TYR A 926 -48.29 -5.87 -26.58
N ARG A 927 -49.47 -5.50 -26.08
CA ARG A 927 -49.73 -5.52 -24.63
C ARG A 927 -49.85 -6.96 -24.17
N ARG A 928 -49.24 -7.26 -23.03
CA ARG A 928 -49.39 -8.57 -22.38
C ARG A 928 -50.83 -8.79 -21.93
N ARG A 929 -51.35 -10.02 -22.11
CA ARG A 929 -52.67 -10.40 -21.59
C ARG A 929 -52.62 -10.58 -20.07
N LEU A 930 -53.58 -9.98 -19.39
CA LEU A 930 -53.76 -10.08 -17.93
C LEU A 930 -54.71 -11.25 -17.58
N PRO A 931 -54.59 -11.87 -16.39
CA PRO A 931 -55.54 -12.91 -15.94
C PRO A 931 -56.98 -12.37 -15.92
N GLN A 932 -57.96 -13.23 -16.22
CA GLN A 932 -59.38 -12.88 -16.00
C GLN A 932 -59.62 -12.71 -14.50
N GLN A 933 -60.23 -11.59 -14.09
CA GLN A 933 -60.61 -11.34 -12.70
C GLN A 933 -61.46 -12.51 -12.15
N PHE A 934 -61.14 -12.98 -10.94
CA PHE A 934 -61.93 -14.03 -10.29
C PHE A 934 -63.41 -13.63 -10.22
N PRO A 935 -64.35 -14.56 -10.40
CA PRO A 935 -65.76 -14.28 -10.17
C PRO A 935 -65.95 -13.78 -8.73
N LYS A 936 -66.82 -12.77 -8.56
CA LYS A 936 -67.08 -12.07 -7.27
C LYS A 936 -67.34 -13.04 -6.09
N SER A 937 -67.79 -14.26 -6.36
CA SER A 937 -68.05 -15.31 -5.37
C SER A 937 -66.82 -15.76 -4.56
N LYS A 938 -65.58 -15.58 -5.06
CA LYS A 938 -64.36 -15.92 -4.30
C LYS A 938 -63.82 -14.82 -3.39
N TYR A 939 -64.39 -13.60 -3.42
CA TYR A 939 -63.92 -12.44 -2.64
C TYR A 939 -64.64 -12.22 -1.30
N LEU A 940 -65.44 -13.17 -0.81
CA LEU A 940 -66.11 -13.06 0.48
C LEU A 940 -65.12 -13.35 1.64
N ILE A 941 -64.49 -12.30 2.17
CA ILE A 941 -63.80 -12.34 3.47
C ILE A 941 -64.81 -11.90 4.54
N TYR A 942 -65.14 -12.82 5.46
CA TYR A 942 -65.97 -12.60 6.64
C TYR A 942 -65.38 -11.50 7.54
N GLY A 943 -66.16 -10.44 7.80
CA GLY A 943 -65.88 -9.47 8.85
C GLY A 943 -66.81 -9.69 10.03
N HIS A 944 -66.29 -10.12 11.19
CA HIS A 944 -66.57 -9.49 12.50
C HIS A 944 -65.91 -10.19 13.71
N PHE A 945 -65.30 -9.35 14.56
CA PHE A 945 -65.28 -9.38 16.04
C PHE A 945 -64.24 -10.22 16.82
N PRO A 946 -63.97 -9.86 18.10
CA PRO A 946 -62.63 -9.81 18.70
C PRO A 946 -62.43 -10.84 19.84
N GLY A 947 -61.17 -11.13 20.17
CA GLY A 947 -60.79 -11.85 21.38
C GLY A 947 -60.25 -13.26 21.16
N ARG A 948 -59.29 -13.62 22.03
CA ARG A 948 -58.59 -14.92 22.17
C ARG A 948 -57.58 -15.28 21.08
N TRP A 949 -56.33 -14.87 21.30
CA TRP A 949 -55.20 -15.75 21.00
C TRP A 949 -54.92 -16.62 22.22
N SER A 950 -55.59 -17.77 22.29
CA SER A 950 -55.10 -18.92 23.07
C SER A 950 -54.31 -19.82 22.13
N PHE A 951 -53.05 -20.06 22.49
CA PHE A 951 -52.19 -21.08 21.90
C PHE A 951 -52.92 -22.42 21.73
N ARG A 952 -52.70 -23.10 20.61
CA ARG A 952 -52.53 -24.56 20.58
C ARG A 952 -51.44 -24.94 19.56
N ASN A 953 -50.40 -25.55 20.10
CA ASN A 953 -49.37 -26.33 19.41
C ASN A 953 -49.99 -27.42 18.52
N VAL A 954 -49.31 -27.72 17.42
CA VAL A 954 -49.22 -29.05 16.79
C VAL A 954 -47.84 -29.06 16.10
N THR A 955 -46.82 -29.63 16.76
CA THR A 955 -46.11 -30.87 16.39
C THR A 955 -45.71 -30.97 14.92
#